data_AF-A0A5C4RCB1-F1
#
_entry.id   AF-A0A5C4RCB1-F1
#
_cell.length_a   1.000
_cell.length_b   1.000
_cell.length_c   1.000
_cell.angle_alpha   90.00
_cell.angle_beta   90.00
_cell.angle_gamma   90.00
#
_symmetry.space_group_name_H-M   'P 1'
#
loop_
_entity.id
_entity.type
_entity.pdbx_description
1 polymer ?
#
loop_
_entity_poly.entity_id
_entity_poly.type
_entity_poly.pdbx_seq_one_letter_code
_entity_poly.pdbx_strand_id
1 'polypeptide(L)'
;MEKKYTVTYKVAPMGTKYIYQADKGEHKVGDVHSSFGGHMWYVLNDGEGNKESFGFESKHDQMFDEGKITIHDDAGYQKTSYETTVELTEFQYNRLKAFSKDPSLVGFDETRYNVAKNSCVDFVFASLKAIGYNEKGFEGELFPNNNPIHLRKMLQNNGSQIIRDNLSRYIRYSDFYYLDDESGRACLWLRPEDTKITLPMKPLINIDIVPTPKPLRYIQGESKVQQDVANGFIQNAATHKISALGDILNKTDFTSTQMASLATGGIRPGEMQLDPNVKPNSYLSEFYKPFYQPGDTSKLDFGLRNAVTLNGLSAMTTFNTYVDPLLLDLSGNGAHMTDIRDGVLFDMDNSGTLKRSGWADRNTGILVIDDGSSQIKNASQMFSEYYGGKAGINGAAGEKKFKDGFGALASEDANKDGVIDERDPIWNQLRVWVDGTHDAKVDAGELKTLAELGITQINVRASNKTEVRDGNKVVASGAFTINGKTQEVLAVDFLGDPVSNTLSTEGAGTRVTSTHNDITTTAYASQSETDETLNAEQLGVSNLYGGSGNDTLIAAKTGSWLVGGAGSNTYVGGAGDDVFVISASDDTKNIHGNGGHDTAIIVGNQGVELNMGQASLTIAEGGSGNDTIISGSVNGVFIKGGSGNSTLIGGMGNDVLVGGSGHNTIIGGSGKSVIYSGPQGDTIYASEGGSIIHAGGGDDKILGGFGDDVIEVGHGNATIDGDGGINIVSLHGNHGDYR
;
A
#
# COMPACT_ATOMS: atom_id res chain seq x y z
N MET A 1 -57.71 14.90 -26.94
CA MET A 1 -56.37 15.49 -26.69
C MET A 1 -55.36 14.49 -27.18
N GLU A 2 -54.41 14.87 -28.02
CA GLU A 2 -53.27 13.99 -28.33
C GLU A 2 -52.53 13.66 -27.04
N LYS A 3 -52.24 12.38 -26.81
CA LYS A 3 -51.43 11.95 -25.67
C LYS A 3 -50.03 12.53 -25.83
N LYS A 4 -49.60 13.30 -24.82
CA LYS A 4 -48.24 13.85 -24.78
C LYS A 4 -47.35 12.92 -23.96
N TYR A 5 -46.71 11.97 -24.63
CA TYR A 5 -45.71 11.11 -24.00
C TYR A 5 -44.44 11.91 -23.71
N THR A 6 -43.86 11.74 -22.53
CA THR A 6 -42.61 12.41 -22.18
C THR A 6 -41.68 11.48 -21.41
N VAL A 7 -40.37 11.72 -21.54
CA VAL A 7 -39.36 11.17 -20.64
C VAL A 7 -38.63 12.31 -19.93
N THR A 8 -38.45 12.19 -18.62
CA THR A 8 -37.63 13.11 -17.82
C THR A 8 -36.39 12.37 -17.34
N TYR A 9 -35.21 12.78 -17.80
CA TYR A 9 -33.92 12.31 -17.30
C TYR A 9 -33.52 13.10 -16.07
N LYS A 10 -33.05 12.40 -15.04
CA LYS A 10 -32.76 12.95 -13.73
C LYS A 10 -31.39 12.52 -13.23
N VAL A 11 -30.74 13.44 -12.54
CA VAL A 11 -29.47 13.23 -11.86
C VAL A 11 -29.64 13.62 -10.40
N ALA A 12 -29.41 12.66 -9.50
CA ALA A 12 -29.21 12.94 -8.09
C ALA A 12 -27.72 13.14 -7.82
N PRO A 13 -27.34 14.20 -7.08
CA PRO A 13 -25.96 14.40 -6.73
C PRO A 13 -25.46 13.37 -5.72
N MET A 14 -24.14 13.19 -5.72
CA MET A 14 -23.41 12.53 -4.65
C MET A 14 -23.86 13.04 -3.28
N GLY A 15 -24.07 12.10 -2.34
CA GLY A 15 -24.60 12.38 -1.01
C GLY A 15 -26.11 12.59 -0.93
N THR A 16 -26.86 12.48 -2.04
CA THR A 16 -28.33 12.57 -2.01
C THR A 16 -28.92 11.45 -1.18
N LYS A 17 -29.93 11.78 -0.37
CA LYS A 17 -30.68 10.80 0.40
C LYS A 17 -31.64 10.04 -0.51
N TYR A 18 -31.58 8.72 -0.44
CA TYR A 18 -32.55 7.81 -1.02
C TYR A 18 -33.35 7.16 0.10
N ILE A 19 -34.68 7.16 -0.04
CA ILE A 19 -35.60 6.46 0.85
C ILE A 19 -36.01 5.16 0.17
N TYR A 20 -35.74 4.01 0.80
CA TYR A 20 -36.10 2.72 0.25
C TYR A 20 -37.62 2.61 0.09
N GLN A 21 -38.07 2.35 -1.13
CA GLN A 21 -39.50 2.24 -1.46
C GLN A 21 -40.02 0.79 -1.31
N ALA A 22 -39.11 -0.16 -1.07
CA ALA A 22 -39.39 -1.55 -0.77
C ALA A 22 -38.20 -2.14 0.03
N ASP A 23 -38.42 -3.27 0.70
CA ASP A 23 -37.35 -4.03 1.35
C ASP A 23 -36.27 -4.44 0.32
N LYS A 24 -35.00 -4.28 0.70
CA LYS A 24 -33.83 -4.56 -0.13
C LYS A 24 -32.66 -5.02 0.74
N GLY A 25 -32.25 -6.28 0.60
CA GLY A 25 -31.20 -6.87 1.44
C GLY A 25 -31.55 -6.75 2.93
N GLU A 26 -30.68 -6.11 3.70
CA GLU A 26 -30.89 -5.83 5.12
C GLU A 26 -31.72 -4.56 5.37
N HIS A 27 -31.92 -3.72 4.36
CA HIS A 27 -32.67 -2.47 4.44
C HIS A 27 -34.17 -2.69 4.24
N LYS A 28 -34.98 -1.97 5.03
CA LYS A 28 -36.44 -2.03 5.02
C LYS A 28 -37.03 -0.83 4.30
N VAL A 29 -38.26 -0.99 3.82
CA VAL A 29 -39.03 0.14 3.26
C VAL A 29 -39.08 1.30 4.27
N GLY A 30 -38.72 2.50 3.81
CA GLY A 30 -38.61 3.70 4.63
C GLY A 30 -37.22 3.99 5.17
N ASP A 31 -36.27 3.05 5.11
CA ASP A 31 -34.88 3.31 5.48
C ASP A 31 -34.27 4.39 4.57
N VAL A 32 -33.30 5.15 5.10
CA VAL A 32 -32.67 6.25 4.37
C VAL A 32 -31.17 6.00 4.25
N HIS A 33 -30.63 6.07 3.04
CA HIS A 33 -29.19 5.97 2.80
C HIS A 33 -28.67 7.15 1.97
N SER A 34 -27.37 7.47 2.11
CA SER A 34 -26.69 8.47 1.28
C SER A 34 -26.13 7.80 0.03
N SER A 35 -26.46 8.31 -1.16
CA SER A 35 -25.92 7.81 -2.42
C SER A 35 -24.43 8.17 -2.55
N PHE A 36 -23.53 7.19 -2.44
CA PHE A 36 -22.07 7.43 -2.45
C PHE A 36 -21.54 8.01 -3.77
N GLY A 37 -22.06 7.60 -4.93
CA GLY A 37 -21.68 8.16 -6.24
C GLY A 37 -22.67 9.19 -6.81
N GLY A 38 -23.79 9.45 -6.12
CA GLY A 38 -24.99 10.00 -6.76
C GLY A 38 -25.76 8.92 -7.53
N HIS A 39 -26.72 9.31 -8.35
CA HIS A 39 -27.50 8.35 -9.16
C HIS A 39 -28.10 8.99 -10.40
N MET A 40 -28.31 8.21 -11.45
CA MET A 40 -29.04 8.63 -12.65
C MET A 40 -30.20 7.69 -12.95
N TRP A 41 -31.35 8.27 -13.29
CA TRP A 41 -32.55 7.53 -13.67
C TRP A 41 -33.39 8.37 -14.65
N TYR A 42 -34.45 7.78 -15.18
CA TYR A 42 -35.42 8.49 -16.00
C TYR A 42 -36.87 8.18 -15.59
N VAL A 43 -37.79 9.06 -15.94
CA VAL A 43 -39.22 8.95 -15.61
C VAL A 43 -40.04 9.03 -16.88
N LEU A 44 -40.82 7.99 -17.16
CA LEU A 44 -41.77 7.92 -18.27
C LEU A 44 -43.14 8.46 -17.86
N ASN A 45 -43.77 9.25 -18.74
CA ASN A 45 -45.15 9.71 -18.61
C ASN A 45 -45.97 9.26 -19.83
N ASP A 46 -47.14 8.67 -19.59
CA ASP A 46 -48.03 8.13 -20.62
C ASP A 46 -48.96 9.17 -21.29
N GLY A 47 -48.87 10.43 -20.86
CA GLY A 47 -49.71 11.52 -21.34
C GLY A 47 -51.10 11.58 -20.69
N GLU A 48 -51.42 10.65 -19.79
CA GLU A 48 -52.64 10.64 -18.96
C GLU A 48 -52.34 10.99 -17.49
N GLY A 49 -51.08 11.24 -17.17
CA GLY A 49 -50.62 11.64 -15.84
C GLY A 49 -50.01 10.50 -15.02
N ASN A 50 -49.97 9.27 -15.56
CA ASN A 50 -49.30 8.16 -14.89
C ASN A 50 -47.79 8.25 -15.16
N LYS A 51 -46.99 8.05 -14.10
CA LYS A 51 -45.52 8.12 -14.16
C LYS A 51 -44.89 6.83 -13.66
N GLU A 52 -43.88 6.36 -14.37
CA GLU A 52 -43.04 5.21 -13.99
C GLU A 52 -41.57 5.65 -14.04
N SER A 53 -40.81 5.46 -12.96
CA SER A 53 -39.37 5.77 -12.91
C SER A 53 -38.55 4.52 -13.17
N PHE A 54 -37.38 4.65 -13.79
CA PHE A 54 -36.47 3.54 -14.07
C PHE A 54 -35.01 3.94 -13.89
N GLY A 55 -34.27 3.17 -13.11
CA GLY A 55 -32.82 3.26 -12.94
C GLY A 55 -32.21 1.87 -12.80
N PHE A 56 -30.91 1.82 -12.52
CA PHE A 56 -30.18 0.57 -12.35
C PHE A 56 -29.22 0.67 -11.17
N GLU A 57 -29.28 -0.33 -10.28
CA GLU A 57 -28.54 -0.34 -9.03
C GLU A 57 -28.04 -1.74 -8.68
N SER A 58 -27.24 -1.81 -7.63
CA SER A 58 -26.85 -3.06 -6.98
C SER A 58 -28.03 -3.68 -6.24
N LYS A 59 -28.23 -5.00 -6.38
CA LYS A 59 -29.32 -5.72 -5.70
C LYS A 59 -29.21 -5.69 -4.18
N HIS A 60 -28.00 -5.65 -3.63
CA HIS A 60 -27.73 -5.66 -2.18
C HIS A 60 -26.93 -4.43 -1.70
N ASP A 61 -26.97 -3.33 -2.45
CA ASP A 61 -26.26 -2.08 -2.12
C ASP A 61 -24.74 -2.22 -1.98
N GLN A 62 -24.16 -3.23 -2.63
CA GLN A 62 -22.72 -3.43 -2.75
C GLN A 62 -22.17 -2.76 -4.02
N MET A 63 -20.93 -2.29 -3.97
CA MET A 63 -20.25 -1.63 -5.10
C MET A 63 -20.07 -2.54 -6.32
N PHE A 64 -19.94 -3.85 -6.09
CA PHE A 64 -19.87 -4.89 -7.10
C PHE A 64 -20.86 -6.00 -6.71
N ASP A 65 -21.89 -6.22 -7.52
CA ASP A 65 -22.98 -7.13 -7.17
C ASP A 65 -23.78 -7.59 -8.40
N GLU A 66 -24.79 -8.42 -8.19
CA GLU A 66 -25.90 -8.59 -9.14
C GLU A 66 -26.61 -7.26 -9.39
N GLY A 67 -26.84 -6.96 -10.67
CA GLY A 67 -27.56 -5.78 -11.10
C GLY A 67 -29.08 -5.93 -10.98
N LYS A 68 -29.78 -4.81 -10.78
CA LYS A 68 -31.24 -4.77 -10.73
C LYS A 68 -31.78 -3.46 -11.28
N ILE A 69 -32.85 -3.56 -12.07
CA ILE A 69 -33.65 -2.40 -12.49
C ILE A 69 -34.54 -1.94 -11.34
N THR A 70 -34.51 -0.65 -11.06
CA THR A 70 -35.36 0.01 -10.08
C THR A 70 -36.58 0.61 -10.74
N ILE A 71 -37.71 0.65 -10.03
CA ILE A 71 -38.96 1.27 -10.54
C ILE A 71 -39.48 2.43 -9.69
N HIS A 72 -38.73 2.83 -8.66
CA HIS A 72 -39.18 3.79 -7.64
C HIS A 72 -38.18 4.91 -7.32
N ASP A 73 -37.16 5.11 -8.16
CA ASP A 73 -36.11 6.12 -7.93
C ASP A 73 -36.66 7.54 -7.79
N ASP A 74 -37.72 7.88 -8.53
CA ASP A 74 -38.33 9.20 -8.45
C ASP A 74 -39.06 9.46 -7.12
N ALA A 75 -39.50 8.39 -6.45
CA ALA A 75 -40.08 8.46 -5.12
C ALA A 75 -39.01 8.33 -4.02
N GLY A 76 -37.90 7.64 -4.30
CA GLY A 76 -36.82 7.39 -3.35
C GLY A 76 -35.83 8.55 -3.22
N TYR A 77 -35.29 9.06 -4.33
CA TYR A 77 -34.27 10.12 -4.32
C TYR A 77 -34.88 11.48 -3.97
N GLN A 78 -34.46 12.04 -2.84
CA GLN A 78 -35.06 13.23 -2.26
C GLN A 78 -34.64 14.54 -2.98
N LYS A 79 -33.57 14.51 -3.77
CA LYS A 79 -33.05 15.69 -4.48
C LYS A 79 -32.52 15.32 -5.86
N THR A 80 -32.62 16.28 -6.78
CA THR A 80 -32.01 16.23 -8.11
C THR A 80 -31.23 17.50 -8.38
N SER A 81 -30.03 17.37 -8.95
CA SER A 81 -29.17 18.47 -9.38
C SER A 81 -29.51 18.91 -10.80
N TYR A 82 -29.96 17.95 -11.63
CA TYR A 82 -30.35 18.19 -13.02
C TYR A 82 -31.59 17.39 -13.40
N GLU A 83 -32.52 18.02 -14.11
CA GLU A 83 -33.69 17.39 -14.72
C GLU A 83 -33.94 17.97 -16.11
N THR A 84 -34.06 17.11 -17.12
CA THR A 84 -34.38 17.51 -18.49
C THR A 84 -35.45 16.60 -19.06
N THR A 85 -36.42 17.18 -19.76
CA THR A 85 -37.58 16.46 -20.31
C THR A 85 -37.64 16.57 -21.81
N VAL A 86 -38.02 15.48 -22.46
CA VAL A 86 -38.18 15.40 -23.91
C VAL A 86 -39.55 14.82 -24.21
N GLU A 87 -40.26 15.44 -25.17
CA GLU A 87 -41.48 14.84 -25.74
C GLU A 87 -41.11 13.63 -26.59
N LEU A 88 -41.88 12.56 -26.45
CA LEU A 88 -41.68 11.31 -27.18
C LEU A 88 -42.81 11.08 -28.17
N THR A 89 -42.49 10.47 -29.30
CA THR A 89 -43.50 9.79 -30.12
C THR A 89 -44.02 8.55 -29.38
N GLU A 90 -45.25 8.11 -29.70
CA GLU A 90 -45.80 6.85 -29.15
C GLU A 90 -44.88 5.65 -29.43
N PHE A 91 -44.22 5.63 -30.58
CA PHE A 91 -43.23 4.62 -30.94
C PHE A 91 -42.00 4.64 -30.00
N GLN A 92 -41.43 5.81 -29.74
CA GLN A 92 -40.30 5.95 -28.81
C GLN A 92 -40.69 5.61 -27.38
N TYR A 93 -41.88 6.02 -26.93
CA TYR A 93 -42.41 5.65 -25.62
C TYR A 93 -42.50 4.12 -25.46
N ASN A 94 -43.07 3.42 -26.44
CA ASN A 94 -43.20 1.96 -26.41
C ASN A 94 -41.83 1.27 -26.45
N ARG A 95 -40.86 1.79 -27.21
CA ARG A 95 -39.47 1.26 -27.21
C ARG A 95 -38.77 1.46 -25.87
N LEU A 96 -38.89 2.64 -25.28
CA LEU A 96 -38.29 2.94 -24.00
C LEU A 96 -38.91 2.05 -22.91
N LYS A 97 -40.24 1.89 -22.91
CA LYS A 97 -40.94 1.00 -21.98
C LYS A 97 -40.55 -0.48 -22.13
N ALA A 98 -40.21 -0.93 -23.33
CA ALA A 98 -39.68 -2.27 -23.56
C ALA A 98 -38.25 -2.41 -23.01
N PHE A 99 -37.37 -1.44 -23.29
CA PHE A 99 -36.01 -1.38 -22.72
C PHE A 99 -36.04 -1.39 -21.19
N SER A 100 -36.93 -0.62 -20.57
CA SER A 100 -37.06 -0.53 -19.12
C SER A 100 -37.43 -1.87 -18.44
N LYS A 101 -37.92 -2.84 -19.20
CA LYS A 101 -38.27 -4.20 -18.70
C LYS A 101 -37.23 -5.24 -19.05
N ASP A 102 -36.54 -5.05 -20.17
CA ASP A 102 -35.53 -5.96 -20.70
C ASP A 102 -34.45 -5.14 -21.46
N PRO A 103 -33.45 -4.61 -20.73
CA PRO A 103 -32.35 -3.82 -21.28
C PRO A 103 -31.42 -4.66 -22.17
N SER A 104 -31.44 -5.99 -22.03
CA SER A 104 -30.63 -6.89 -22.85
C SER A 104 -30.98 -6.77 -24.34
N LEU A 105 -32.21 -6.36 -24.67
CA LEU A 105 -32.69 -6.09 -26.04
C LEU A 105 -31.88 -5.03 -26.79
N VAL A 106 -31.13 -4.18 -26.08
CA VAL A 106 -30.22 -3.18 -26.69
C VAL A 106 -28.74 -3.41 -26.34
N GLY A 107 -28.42 -4.57 -25.76
CA GLY A 107 -27.08 -5.01 -25.41
C GLY A 107 -26.55 -4.49 -24.06
N PHE A 108 -27.43 -4.07 -23.15
CA PHE A 108 -27.03 -3.72 -21.78
C PHE A 108 -26.96 -4.99 -20.92
N ASP A 109 -25.87 -5.17 -20.16
CA ASP A 109 -25.72 -6.27 -19.21
C ASP A 109 -26.42 -5.90 -17.89
N GLU A 110 -27.63 -6.40 -17.69
CA GLU A 110 -28.39 -6.17 -16.47
C GLU A 110 -28.00 -7.10 -15.31
N THR A 111 -27.15 -8.10 -15.56
CA THR A 111 -26.86 -9.14 -14.56
C THR A 111 -25.82 -8.72 -13.53
N ARG A 112 -25.07 -7.64 -13.79
CA ARG A 112 -23.98 -7.17 -12.93
C ARG A 112 -24.04 -5.66 -12.73
N TYR A 113 -23.87 -5.24 -11.49
CA TYR A 113 -23.64 -3.86 -11.09
C TYR A 113 -22.18 -3.66 -10.72
N ASN A 114 -21.56 -2.59 -11.24
CA ASN A 114 -20.18 -2.23 -10.95
C ASN A 114 -20.05 -0.71 -10.88
N VAL A 115 -19.77 -0.18 -9.69
CA VAL A 115 -19.63 1.27 -9.46
C VAL A 115 -18.46 1.88 -10.24
N ALA A 116 -17.36 1.14 -10.45
CA ALA A 116 -16.20 1.58 -11.24
C ALA A 116 -16.46 1.59 -12.76
N LYS A 117 -17.56 0.99 -13.21
CA LYS A 117 -18.11 1.17 -14.57
C LYS A 117 -19.32 2.10 -14.60
N ASN A 118 -19.75 2.61 -13.44
CA ASN A 118 -20.88 3.50 -13.31
C ASN A 118 -22.18 2.99 -13.97
N SER A 119 -22.57 1.77 -13.58
CA SER A 119 -23.67 1.03 -14.23
C SER A 119 -25.02 1.77 -14.26
N CYS A 120 -25.30 2.69 -13.33
CA CYS A 120 -26.52 3.50 -13.35
C CYS A 120 -26.51 4.56 -14.48
N VAL A 121 -25.35 5.11 -14.80
CA VAL A 121 -25.19 6.05 -15.93
C VAL A 121 -25.17 5.29 -17.24
N ASP A 122 -24.46 4.16 -17.32
CA ASP A 122 -24.51 3.27 -18.49
C ASP A 122 -25.96 2.91 -18.86
N PHE A 123 -26.77 2.59 -17.85
CA PHE A 123 -28.18 2.27 -18.04
C PHE A 123 -28.98 3.44 -18.62
N VAL A 124 -28.77 4.65 -18.11
CA VAL A 124 -29.44 5.86 -18.64
C VAL A 124 -28.99 6.17 -20.06
N PHE A 125 -27.70 6.05 -20.39
CA PHE A 125 -27.21 6.27 -21.74
C PHE A 125 -27.65 5.17 -22.72
N ALA A 126 -27.79 3.92 -22.27
CA ALA A 126 -28.39 2.84 -23.04
C ALA A 126 -29.88 3.10 -23.35
N SER A 127 -30.60 3.75 -22.43
CA SER A 127 -31.99 4.16 -22.67
C SER A 127 -32.11 5.18 -23.81
N LEU A 128 -31.16 6.11 -23.93
CA LEU A 128 -31.11 7.10 -25.01
C LEU A 128 -30.83 6.43 -26.36
N LYS A 129 -30.01 5.38 -26.37
CA LYS A 129 -29.77 4.54 -27.55
C LYS A 129 -31.06 3.81 -27.96
N ALA A 130 -31.81 3.29 -26.98
CA ALA A 130 -33.07 2.58 -27.23
C ALA A 130 -34.12 3.42 -27.97
N ILE A 131 -34.10 4.75 -27.81
CA ILE A 131 -35.02 5.68 -28.47
C ILE A 131 -34.42 6.43 -29.67
N GLY A 132 -33.19 6.08 -30.07
CA GLY A 132 -32.53 6.65 -31.26
C GLY A 132 -31.86 8.01 -31.04
N TYR A 133 -31.59 8.40 -29.79
CA TYR A 133 -30.90 9.66 -29.47
C TYR A 133 -29.40 9.47 -29.21
N ASN A 134 -28.94 8.22 -29.05
CA ASN A 134 -27.54 7.89 -28.78
C ASN A 134 -27.06 6.69 -29.61
N GLU A 135 -27.02 6.84 -30.94
CA GLU A 135 -26.62 5.74 -31.83
C GLU A 135 -25.12 5.41 -31.76
N LYS A 136 -24.30 6.31 -31.19
CA LYS A 136 -22.83 6.19 -31.13
C LYS A 136 -22.31 5.38 -29.94
N GLY A 137 -23.08 5.18 -28.88
CA GLY A 137 -22.66 4.41 -27.70
C GLY A 137 -22.50 5.27 -26.44
N PHE A 138 -21.77 4.80 -25.43
CA PHE A 138 -21.62 5.52 -24.17
C PHE A 138 -20.76 6.79 -24.35
N GLU A 139 -21.29 7.95 -23.97
CA GLU A 139 -20.62 9.27 -24.03
C GLU A 139 -20.68 9.99 -22.66
N GLY A 140 -20.84 9.21 -21.57
CA GLY A 140 -21.00 9.72 -20.21
C GLY A 140 -19.73 9.65 -19.36
N GLU A 141 -19.73 10.38 -18.25
CA GLU A 141 -18.67 10.40 -17.24
C GLU A 141 -18.93 9.38 -16.11
N LEU A 142 -17.89 9.01 -15.37
CA LEU A 142 -17.98 8.01 -14.29
C LEU A 142 -18.85 8.44 -13.10
N PHE A 143 -19.10 9.74 -12.91
CA PHE A 143 -19.98 10.20 -11.84
C PHE A 143 -21.28 10.78 -12.39
N PRO A 144 -22.45 10.34 -11.89
CA PRO A 144 -23.76 10.92 -12.18
C PRO A 144 -23.78 12.45 -12.32
N ASN A 145 -23.09 13.15 -11.43
CA ASN A 145 -23.04 14.60 -11.40
C ASN A 145 -22.32 15.28 -12.57
N ASN A 146 -21.46 14.57 -13.30
CA ASN A 146 -20.64 15.13 -14.38
C ASN A 146 -21.33 14.97 -15.75
N ASN A 147 -22.33 14.11 -15.81
CA ASN A 147 -23.14 13.80 -16.99
C ASN A 147 -24.19 14.83 -17.45
N PRO A 148 -24.66 15.81 -16.65
CA PRO A 148 -25.66 16.79 -17.08
C PRO A 148 -25.30 17.58 -18.34
N ILE A 149 -24.02 17.85 -18.60
CA ILE A 149 -23.57 18.55 -19.81
C ILE A 149 -23.71 17.65 -21.04
N HIS A 150 -23.34 16.37 -20.93
CA HIS A 150 -23.47 15.37 -21.99
C HIS A 150 -24.94 15.14 -22.34
N LEU A 151 -25.78 14.90 -21.33
CA LEU A 151 -27.24 14.81 -21.48
C LEU A 151 -27.82 16.03 -22.18
N ARG A 152 -27.41 17.24 -21.77
CA ARG A 152 -27.88 18.49 -22.36
C ARG A 152 -27.49 18.59 -23.84
N LYS A 153 -26.23 18.34 -24.18
CA LYS A 153 -25.73 18.39 -25.57
C LYS A 153 -26.51 17.42 -26.47
N MET A 154 -26.77 16.20 -26.01
CA MET A 154 -27.47 15.17 -26.78
C MET A 154 -28.95 15.51 -27.00
N LEU A 155 -29.61 16.08 -25.99
CA LEU A 155 -31.07 16.25 -26.00
C LEU A 155 -31.54 17.59 -26.58
N GLN A 156 -30.65 18.58 -26.71
CA GLN A 156 -30.97 19.92 -27.24
C GLN A 156 -31.56 19.91 -28.66
N ASN A 157 -31.10 19.01 -29.52
CA ASN A 157 -31.59 18.91 -30.90
C ASN A 157 -32.98 18.27 -31.02
N ASN A 158 -33.48 17.67 -29.94
CA ASN A 158 -34.79 17.02 -29.87
C ASN A 158 -35.80 17.83 -29.05
N GLY A 159 -35.57 19.14 -28.90
CA GLY A 159 -36.50 20.06 -28.23
C GLY A 159 -36.59 19.86 -26.71
N SER A 160 -35.54 19.31 -26.09
CA SER A 160 -35.54 19.07 -24.64
C SER A 160 -35.78 20.34 -23.85
N GLN A 161 -36.72 20.29 -22.90
CA GLN A 161 -36.95 21.35 -21.94
C GLN A 161 -36.21 21.04 -20.65
N ILE A 162 -35.26 21.91 -20.29
CA ILE A 162 -34.59 21.86 -18.99
C ILE A 162 -35.62 22.24 -17.91
N ILE A 163 -35.94 21.31 -17.03
CA ILE A 163 -36.87 21.52 -15.91
C ILE A 163 -36.12 22.03 -14.67
N ARG A 164 -34.90 21.53 -14.46
CA ARG A 164 -34.04 21.91 -13.34
C ARG A 164 -32.58 21.88 -13.76
N ASP A 165 -31.87 22.97 -13.49
CA ASP A 165 -30.43 23.11 -13.76
C ASP A 165 -29.78 23.88 -12.60
N ASN A 166 -29.60 23.18 -11.49
CA ASN A 166 -29.03 23.74 -10.27
C ASN A 166 -27.49 23.64 -10.24
N LEU A 167 -26.86 23.36 -11.39
CA LEU A 167 -25.41 23.18 -11.50
C LEU A 167 -24.64 24.42 -11.05
N SER A 168 -25.19 25.61 -11.27
CA SER A 168 -24.59 26.90 -10.84
C SER A 168 -24.61 27.16 -9.32
N ARG A 169 -25.40 26.39 -8.54
CA ARG A 169 -25.48 26.50 -7.07
C ARG A 169 -24.67 25.44 -6.32
N TYR A 170 -24.22 24.39 -6.99
CA TYR A 170 -23.47 23.28 -6.37
C TYR A 170 -21.95 23.38 -6.54
N ILE A 171 -21.44 24.44 -7.18
CA ILE A 171 -20.02 24.82 -7.08
C ILE A 171 -19.85 25.70 -5.83
N ARG A 172 -19.98 25.09 -4.65
CA ARG A 172 -19.30 25.47 -3.40
C ARG A 172 -19.47 24.34 -2.39
N TYR A 173 -18.37 23.65 -2.14
CA TYR A 173 -18.17 22.46 -1.31
C TYR A 173 -18.52 22.59 0.20
N SER A 174 -19.16 23.67 0.66
CA SER A 174 -19.23 24.01 2.09
C SER A 174 -20.45 23.47 2.88
N ASP A 175 -21.36 22.70 2.27
CA ASP A 175 -22.66 22.33 2.89
C ASP A 175 -22.83 20.81 3.17
N PHE A 176 -21.75 20.01 3.23
CA PHE A 176 -21.85 18.54 3.29
C PHE A 176 -21.96 17.89 4.69
N TYR A 177 -22.12 18.64 5.78
CA TYR A 177 -22.20 18.06 7.13
C TYR A 177 -23.23 18.80 8.02
N TYR A 178 -24.41 18.22 8.33
CA TYR A 178 -25.19 18.45 9.59
C TYR A 178 -26.43 17.51 9.78
N LEU A 179 -26.57 16.91 10.99
CA LEU A 179 -27.72 16.45 11.80
C LEU A 179 -27.18 15.56 12.96
N ASP A 180 -27.57 15.81 14.24
CA ASP A 180 -27.31 15.18 15.59
C ASP A 180 -28.41 14.12 16.03
N ASP A 181 -28.12 13.07 16.86
CA ASP A 181 -29.09 12.25 17.65
C ASP A 181 -28.72 12.08 19.15
N GLU A 182 -29.75 11.97 20.00
CA GLU A 182 -29.70 11.34 21.32
C GLU A 182 -30.50 10.02 21.26
N SER A 183 -29.88 8.86 20.96
CA SER A 183 -30.06 7.57 21.68
C SER A 183 -29.52 6.29 20.99
N GLY A 184 -28.59 6.37 20.04
CA GLY A 184 -27.58 5.30 19.87
C GLY A 184 -28.00 4.02 19.14
N ARG A 185 -27.68 4.00 17.84
CA ARG A 185 -26.79 3.03 17.17
C ARG A 185 -26.77 3.30 15.65
N ALA A 186 -25.59 3.66 15.14
CA ALA A 186 -25.32 4.21 13.80
C ALA A 186 -24.39 3.28 12.97
N CYS A 187 -24.47 3.35 11.63
CA CYS A 187 -23.53 2.71 10.68
C CYS A 187 -23.07 3.74 9.62
N LEU A 188 -21.96 4.42 9.95
CA LEU A 188 -20.71 4.61 9.18
C LEU A 188 -20.74 4.92 7.66
N TRP A 189 -21.57 5.85 7.23
CA TRP A 189 -21.08 7.07 6.58
C TRP A 189 -21.73 8.20 7.36
N LEU A 190 -20.92 9.05 7.99
CA LEU A 190 -21.32 10.02 9.00
C LEU A 190 -22.76 10.51 8.79
N ARG A 191 -23.66 10.02 9.64
CA ARG A 191 -24.76 10.88 10.09
C ARG A 191 -24.03 12.09 10.68
N PRO A 192 -24.48 13.32 10.49
CA PRO A 192 -23.65 14.43 10.94
C PRO A 192 -23.75 14.70 12.46
N GLU A 193 -24.04 13.63 13.21
CA GLU A 193 -24.01 13.37 14.64
C GLU A 193 -22.65 12.73 14.98
N ASP A 194 -22.06 12.00 14.02
CA ASP A 194 -20.84 11.22 14.19
C ASP A 194 -19.56 12.01 13.89
N THR A 195 -19.66 13.28 13.51
CA THR A 195 -18.53 14.21 13.56
C THR A 195 -18.96 15.50 14.22
N LYS A 196 -18.55 15.68 15.47
CA LYS A 196 -18.08 16.99 15.90
C LYS A 196 -16.90 17.34 14.98
N ILE A 197 -17.17 17.97 13.83
CA ILE A 197 -16.16 18.76 13.12
C ILE A 197 -15.91 19.99 13.98
N THR A 198 -15.19 19.77 15.07
CA THR A 198 -14.53 20.83 15.80
C THR A 198 -13.20 21.05 15.09
N LEU A 199 -13.13 22.17 14.38
CA LEU A 199 -11.95 22.88 13.88
C LEU A 199 -11.56 22.60 12.42
N PRO A 200 -11.06 23.62 11.70
CA PRO A 200 -10.67 23.51 10.31
C PRO A 200 -9.45 22.59 10.22
N MET A 201 -9.63 21.35 9.75
CA MET A 201 -8.49 20.44 9.59
C MET A 201 -7.60 20.91 8.45
N LYS A 202 -6.31 20.92 8.74
CA LYS A 202 -5.27 21.44 7.86
C LYS A 202 -4.98 20.41 6.78
N PRO A 203 -4.92 20.79 5.49
CA PRO A 203 -4.44 19.90 4.46
C PRO A 203 -3.04 19.37 4.84
N LEU A 204 -2.73 18.12 4.50
CA LEU A 204 -1.40 17.51 4.72
C LEU A 204 -0.41 17.93 3.64
N ILE A 205 -0.92 18.11 2.42
CA ILE A 205 -0.19 18.65 1.29
C ILE A 205 -0.98 19.75 0.61
N ASN A 206 -0.26 20.73 0.08
CA ASN A 206 -0.79 21.69 -0.87
C ASN A 206 -0.26 21.36 -2.27
N ILE A 207 -1.16 21.37 -3.24
CA ILE A 207 -0.85 21.17 -4.66
C ILE A 207 -1.21 22.46 -5.39
N ASP A 208 -0.19 23.18 -5.85
CA ASP A 208 -0.35 24.36 -6.69
C ASP A 208 -0.03 23.97 -8.13
N ILE A 209 -0.95 24.25 -9.06
CA ILE A 209 -0.75 24.04 -10.49
C ILE A 209 -0.94 25.40 -11.15
N VAL A 210 0.06 25.81 -11.94
CA VAL A 210 0.09 27.06 -12.68
C VAL A 210 0.53 26.71 -14.11
N PRO A 211 -0.41 26.23 -14.94
CA PRO A 211 -0.09 25.68 -16.25
C PRO A 211 0.15 26.78 -17.30
N THR A 212 -0.01 28.05 -16.94
CA THR A 212 0.20 29.19 -17.85
C THR A 212 1.62 29.73 -17.76
N PRO A 213 2.43 29.67 -18.83
CA PRO A 213 3.68 30.41 -18.90
C PRO A 213 3.39 31.91 -18.81
N LYS A 214 4.05 32.65 -17.92
CA LYS A 214 3.88 34.11 -17.84
C LYS A 214 4.80 34.81 -18.86
N PRO A 215 4.27 35.60 -19.81
CA PRO A 215 5.10 36.36 -20.74
C PRO A 215 5.83 37.49 -19.99
N LEU A 216 7.13 37.67 -20.26
CA LEU A 216 7.92 38.77 -19.69
C LEU A 216 7.61 40.12 -20.38
N ARG A 217 7.15 40.08 -21.63
CA ARG A 217 6.68 41.25 -22.41
C ARG A 217 5.72 40.78 -23.51
N TYR A 218 4.72 41.60 -23.84
CA TYR A 218 3.80 41.33 -24.96
C TYR A 218 4.30 42.09 -26.20
N ILE A 219 4.61 41.39 -27.30
CA ILE A 219 4.94 41.99 -28.61
C ILE A 219 3.92 41.48 -29.64
N GLN A 220 3.40 42.39 -30.46
CA GLN A 220 2.34 42.10 -31.43
C GLN A 220 2.90 41.26 -32.59
N GLY A 221 2.48 39.98 -32.73
CA GLY A 221 2.79 39.12 -33.88
C GLY A 221 3.39 37.73 -33.58
N GLU A 222 3.59 37.36 -32.31
CA GLU A 222 4.25 36.10 -31.94
C GLU A 222 3.28 34.90 -31.87
N SER A 223 3.66 33.77 -32.50
CA SER A 223 2.85 32.53 -32.57
C SER A 223 3.71 31.26 -32.46
N LYS A 224 4.92 31.34 -31.87
CA LYS A 224 5.84 30.19 -31.75
C LYS A 224 6.51 30.11 -30.36
N VAL A 225 5.76 29.56 -29.41
CA VAL A 225 6.12 29.32 -28.00
C VAL A 225 7.56 28.79 -27.80
N GLN A 226 8.00 27.84 -28.64
CA GLN A 226 9.32 27.22 -28.51
C GLN A 226 10.49 28.19 -28.80
N GLN A 227 10.27 29.13 -29.73
CA GLN A 227 11.25 30.16 -30.09
C GLN A 227 11.28 31.26 -29.03
N ASP A 228 10.13 31.55 -28.40
CA ASP A 228 9.97 32.59 -27.39
C ASP A 228 10.59 32.20 -26.03
N VAL A 229 10.61 30.89 -25.70
CA VAL A 229 11.36 30.34 -24.55
C VAL A 229 12.88 30.45 -24.81
N ALA A 230 13.35 30.01 -25.98
CA ALA A 230 14.78 30.05 -26.33
C ALA A 230 15.34 31.48 -26.39
N ASN A 231 14.51 32.45 -26.77
CA ASN A 231 14.87 33.87 -26.84
C ASN A 231 14.71 34.63 -25.51
N GLY A 232 14.21 33.97 -24.45
CA GLY A 232 14.05 34.57 -23.12
C GLY A 232 12.86 35.54 -22.99
N PHE A 233 11.85 35.42 -23.86
CA PHE A 233 10.62 36.24 -23.81
C PHE A 233 9.54 35.66 -22.88
N ILE A 234 9.67 34.38 -22.51
CA ILE A 234 8.82 33.66 -21.55
C ILE A 234 9.66 33.22 -20.35
N GLN A 235 9.17 33.42 -19.12
CA GLN A 235 9.88 33.00 -17.90
C GLN A 235 9.77 31.47 -17.71
N ASN A 236 10.91 30.79 -17.52
CA ASN A 236 10.95 29.42 -17.00
C ASN A 236 10.54 29.45 -15.51
N ALA A 237 9.24 29.38 -15.25
CA ALA A 237 8.65 29.31 -13.92
C ALA A 237 8.15 27.88 -13.67
N ALA A 238 8.20 27.42 -12.42
CA ALA A 238 7.65 26.13 -12.05
C ALA A 238 6.16 26.06 -12.43
N THR A 239 5.79 25.00 -13.17
CA THR A 239 4.41 24.77 -13.63
C THR A 239 3.52 24.21 -12.54
N HIS A 240 4.13 23.68 -11.48
CA HIS A 240 3.44 23.18 -10.30
C HIS A 240 4.37 23.22 -9.08
N LYS A 241 3.78 23.09 -7.89
CA LYS A 241 4.49 22.98 -6.62
C LYS A 241 3.70 22.07 -5.68
N ILE A 242 4.39 21.09 -5.09
CA ILE A 242 3.88 20.30 -3.97
C ILE A 242 4.53 20.85 -2.70
N SER A 243 3.75 21.10 -1.66
CA SER A 243 4.26 21.54 -0.35
C SER A 243 3.65 20.68 0.75
N ALA A 244 4.49 20.00 1.53
CA ALA A 244 4.04 19.38 2.78
C ALA A 244 3.68 20.47 3.80
N LEU A 245 2.60 20.25 4.54
CA LEU A 245 2.13 21.15 5.57
C LEU A 245 2.41 20.56 6.96
N GLY A 246 2.74 21.42 7.92
CA GLY A 246 3.18 20.97 9.25
C GLY A 246 4.62 20.45 9.25
N ASP A 247 4.88 19.45 10.08
CA ASP A 247 6.24 18.94 10.37
C ASP A 247 6.60 17.65 9.61
N ILE A 248 5.84 17.25 8.59
CA ILE A 248 6.06 16.00 7.83
C ILE A 248 7.52 15.86 7.36
N LEU A 249 8.12 16.93 6.84
CA LEU A 249 9.51 16.89 6.36
C LEU A 249 10.56 16.98 7.49
N ASN A 250 10.15 17.40 8.69
CA ASN A 250 11.03 17.58 9.85
C ASN A 250 11.15 16.33 10.73
N LYS A 251 10.28 15.32 10.54
CA LYS A 251 10.27 14.10 11.36
C LYS A 251 10.76 12.89 10.58
N THR A 252 11.47 11.99 11.26
CA THR A 252 11.99 10.74 10.68
C THR A 252 11.18 9.52 11.11
N ASP A 253 9.99 9.72 11.68
CA ASP A 253 9.07 8.62 11.98
C ASP A 253 8.54 7.98 10.69
N PHE A 254 8.00 6.76 10.83
CA PHE A 254 7.51 5.96 9.72
C PHE A 254 6.45 6.70 8.89
N THR A 255 5.40 7.22 9.54
CA THR A 255 4.26 7.88 8.89
C THR A 255 4.68 9.10 8.09
N SER A 256 5.49 9.98 8.70
CA SER A 256 6.03 11.18 8.03
C SER A 256 6.90 10.81 6.83
N THR A 257 7.70 9.74 6.95
CA THR A 257 8.57 9.27 5.87
C THR A 257 7.76 8.67 4.72
N GLN A 258 6.71 7.89 5.00
CA GLN A 258 5.82 7.36 3.95
C GLN A 258 5.12 8.49 3.19
N MET A 259 4.52 9.46 3.89
CA MET A 259 3.85 10.59 3.24
C MET A 259 4.81 11.40 2.35
N ALA A 260 6.01 11.71 2.86
CA ALA A 260 7.01 12.45 2.10
C ALA A 260 7.50 11.65 0.88
N SER A 261 7.76 10.35 1.04
CA SER A 261 8.20 9.45 -0.02
C SER A 261 7.15 9.35 -1.13
N LEU A 262 5.89 9.07 -0.78
CA LEU A 262 4.81 8.95 -1.76
C LEU A 262 4.58 10.26 -2.53
N ALA A 263 4.59 11.40 -1.84
CA ALA A 263 4.36 12.71 -2.48
C ALA A 263 5.44 13.09 -3.51
N THR A 264 6.66 12.56 -3.34
CA THR A 264 7.85 12.96 -4.11
C THR A 264 8.33 11.91 -5.09
N GLY A 265 7.60 10.79 -5.25
CA GLY A 265 8.04 9.67 -6.08
C GLY A 265 9.25 8.93 -5.49
N GLY A 266 9.40 8.94 -4.16
CA GLY A 266 10.45 8.22 -3.43
C GLY A 266 11.68 9.05 -3.06
N ILE A 267 11.64 10.39 -3.16
CA ILE A 267 12.79 11.27 -2.89
C ILE A 267 12.48 12.24 -1.76
N ARG A 268 13.09 12.02 -0.59
CA ARG A 268 12.99 12.96 0.53
C ARG A 268 13.99 14.13 0.37
N PRO A 269 13.55 15.41 0.28
CA PRO A 269 14.46 16.55 0.21
C PRO A 269 15.25 16.70 1.53
N GLY A 270 16.59 16.75 1.45
CA GLY A 270 17.47 16.97 2.59
C GLY A 270 18.20 15.73 3.13
N GLU A 271 17.72 14.53 2.80
CA GLU A 271 18.38 13.26 3.11
C GLU A 271 18.32 12.36 1.86
N MET A 272 19.37 12.39 1.04
CA MET A 272 19.51 11.44 -0.07
C MET A 272 19.94 10.08 0.47
N GLN A 273 19.01 9.31 1.01
CA GLN A 273 19.15 7.86 1.15
C GLN A 273 17.91 7.16 0.61
N LEU A 274 18.13 6.12 -0.18
CA LEU A 274 17.14 5.07 -0.39
C LEU A 274 16.90 4.43 0.97
N ASP A 275 15.82 4.83 1.62
CA ASP A 275 15.44 4.25 2.90
C ASP A 275 15.03 2.77 2.65
N PRO A 276 15.65 1.77 3.31
CA PRO A 276 15.16 0.39 3.28
C PRO A 276 13.68 0.26 3.72
N ASN A 277 13.14 1.29 4.40
CA ASN A 277 11.74 1.42 4.77
C ASN A 277 10.81 1.95 3.65
N VAL A 278 11.26 2.12 2.40
CA VAL A 278 10.36 2.51 1.28
C VAL A 278 9.54 1.31 0.75
N LYS A 279 9.79 0.10 1.26
CA LYS A 279 9.06 -1.11 0.84
C LYS A 279 8.70 -2.04 2.02
N PRO A 280 8.03 -1.55 3.08
CA PRO A 280 7.55 -2.42 4.16
C PRO A 280 6.64 -3.51 3.61
N ASN A 281 5.87 -3.22 2.54
CA ASN A 281 5.08 -4.24 1.85
C ASN A 281 5.91 -5.31 1.15
N SER A 282 7.04 -4.98 0.52
CA SER A 282 7.90 -6.03 -0.06
C SER A 282 8.50 -6.91 1.03
N TYR A 283 8.92 -6.32 2.15
CA TYR A 283 9.32 -7.06 3.34
C TYR A 283 8.17 -7.98 3.79
N LEU A 284 7.02 -7.43 4.16
CA LEU A 284 5.92 -8.20 4.75
C LEU A 284 5.28 -9.22 3.80
N SER A 285 5.25 -8.96 2.49
CA SER A 285 4.71 -9.90 1.50
C SER A 285 5.54 -11.19 1.36
N GLU A 286 6.86 -11.14 1.64
CA GLU A 286 7.72 -12.33 1.65
C GLU A 286 7.50 -13.18 2.92
N PHE A 287 7.14 -12.56 4.06
CA PHE A 287 6.90 -13.22 5.35
C PHE A 287 5.45 -13.64 5.58
N TYR A 288 4.48 -13.01 4.91
CA TYR A 288 3.06 -13.39 4.95
C TYR A 288 2.78 -14.56 3.99
N LYS A 289 3.62 -15.61 4.03
CA LYS A 289 3.31 -16.86 3.35
C LYS A 289 2.28 -17.63 4.19
N PRO A 290 1.07 -17.89 3.66
CA PRO A 290 -0.01 -18.48 4.44
C PRO A 290 0.19 -19.99 4.53
N PHE A 291 1.02 -20.50 5.44
CA PHE A 291 1.02 -21.94 5.77
C PHE A 291 1.42 -22.21 7.22
N TYR A 292 0.50 -21.93 8.14
CA TYR A 292 0.34 -22.75 9.32
C TYR A 292 -0.20 -24.13 8.85
N GLN A 293 0.65 -25.16 8.89
CA GLN A 293 0.17 -26.55 8.94
C GLN A 293 0.15 -26.96 10.41
N PRO A 294 -1.01 -27.33 10.98
CA PRO A 294 -1.08 -27.76 12.38
C PRO A 294 -0.09 -28.91 12.64
N GLY A 295 0.81 -28.73 13.62
CA GLY A 295 1.78 -29.74 14.05
C GLY A 295 3.22 -29.56 13.57
N ASP A 296 3.54 -28.50 12.81
CA ASP A 296 4.92 -28.20 12.39
C ASP A 296 5.61 -27.25 13.40
N THR A 297 6.24 -27.84 14.42
CA THR A 297 6.96 -27.10 15.48
C THR A 297 8.23 -26.40 15.00
N SER A 298 8.67 -26.63 13.74
CA SER A 298 9.86 -25.98 13.16
C SER A 298 9.62 -24.54 12.68
N LYS A 299 8.36 -24.06 12.76
CA LYS A 299 7.93 -22.77 12.18
C LYS A 299 7.43 -21.73 13.19
N LEU A 300 7.50 -22.03 14.50
CA LEU A 300 7.16 -21.06 15.57
C LEU A 300 8.02 -19.78 15.52
N ASP A 301 9.18 -19.83 14.86
CA ASP A 301 10.14 -18.73 14.84
C ASP A 301 9.75 -17.58 13.89
N PHE A 302 8.84 -17.80 12.92
CA PHE A 302 8.47 -16.78 11.94
C PHE A 302 7.66 -15.62 12.56
N GLY A 303 6.71 -15.91 13.45
CA GLY A 303 5.93 -14.87 14.14
C GLY A 303 6.82 -13.96 15.00
N LEU A 304 7.82 -14.56 15.65
CA LEU A 304 8.77 -13.85 16.49
C LEU A 304 9.78 -13.01 15.68
N ARG A 305 10.28 -13.52 14.55
CA ARG A 305 11.11 -12.74 13.62
C ARG A 305 10.37 -11.55 13.03
N ASN A 306 9.09 -11.72 12.69
CA ASN A 306 8.23 -10.63 12.24
C ASN A 306 8.04 -9.59 13.33
N ALA A 307 7.78 -10.03 14.56
CA ALA A 307 7.64 -9.15 15.70
C ALA A 307 8.92 -8.35 15.98
N VAL A 308 10.09 -9.01 15.95
CA VAL A 308 11.38 -8.34 16.14
C VAL A 308 11.67 -7.34 15.03
N THR A 309 11.43 -7.72 13.77
CA THR A 309 11.69 -6.80 12.66
C THR A 309 10.78 -5.60 12.73
N LEU A 310 9.46 -5.80 12.83
CA LEU A 310 8.51 -4.70 12.79
C LEU A 310 8.63 -3.80 14.03
N ASN A 311 8.92 -4.39 15.19
CA ASN A 311 9.20 -3.62 16.40
C ASN A 311 10.53 -2.82 16.27
N GLY A 312 11.52 -3.39 15.56
CA GLY A 312 12.77 -2.72 15.23
C GLY A 312 12.62 -1.60 14.19
N LEU A 313 11.76 -1.78 13.17
CA LEU A 313 11.37 -0.73 12.21
C LEU A 313 10.69 0.44 12.92
N SER A 314 9.89 0.14 13.94
CA SER A 314 9.33 1.16 14.83
C SER A 314 10.39 1.87 15.69
N ALA A 315 11.60 1.30 15.86
CA ALA A 315 12.63 1.80 16.77
C ALA A 315 13.69 2.72 16.14
N MET A 316 14.19 2.52 14.90
CA MET A 316 15.02 3.51 14.15
C MET A 316 15.69 3.01 12.84
N THR A 317 16.38 3.97 12.18
CA THR A 317 16.88 4.10 10.79
C THR A 317 18.39 3.79 10.54
N THR A 318 18.67 3.31 9.31
CA THR A 318 19.82 3.57 8.38
C THR A 318 21.28 3.15 8.67
N PHE A 319 21.63 2.45 9.75
CA PHE A 319 23.01 1.94 9.92
C PHE A 319 23.04 0.43 10.00
N ASN A 320 24.02 -0.22 9.36
CA ASN A 320 24.16 -1.68 9.43
C ASN A 320 25.30 -2.07 10.38
N THR A 321 25.08 -3.11 11.15
CA THR A 321 26.14 -3.84 11.86
C THR A 321 26.75 -4.85 10.91
N TYR A 322 28.07 -5.01 10.98
CA TYR A 322 28.88 -5.82 10.07
C TYR A 322 29.75 -6.74 10.92
N VAL A 323 29.73 -8.04 10.63
CA VAL A 323 30.42 -9.09 11.40
C VAL A 323 30.89 -10.14 10.41
N ASP A 324 32.14 -10.63 10.58
CA ASP A 324 32.83 -11.40 9.56
C ASP A 324 33.14 -12.88 9.88
N PRO A 325 32.15 -13.73 10.23
CA PRO A 325 32.42 -15.13 10.53
C PRO A 325 32.98 -15.93 9.34
N LEU A 326 33.67 -17.03 9.67
CA LEU A 326 34.19 -17.98 8.68
C LEU A 326 33.14 -19.04 8.30
N LEU A 327 32.76 -19.06 7.02
CA LEU A 327 31.86 -20.04 6.41
C LEU A 327 32.63 -21.10 5.62
N LEU A 328 32.20 -22.36 5.70
CA LEU A 328 32.79 -23.52 5.03
C LEU A 328 31.82 -24.06 3.98
N ASP A 329 32.27 -24.15 2.73
CA ASP A 329 31.57 -24.89 1.69
C ASP A 329 31.69 -26.39 1.97
N LEU A 330 30.64 -27.02 2.49
CA LEU A 330 30.63 -28.47 2.76
C LEU A 330 30.24 -29.30 1.53
N SER A 331 29.67 -28.66 0.50
CA SER A 331 29.07 -29.32 -0.66
C SER A 331 30.04 -29.48 -1.83
N GLY A 332 31.04 -28.59 -1.92
CA GLY A 332 31.94 -28.44 -3.05
C GLY A 332 31.39 -27.58 -4.19
N ASN A 333 30.24 -26.92 -4.00
CA ASN A 333 29.60 -26.04 -4.99
C ASN A 333 29.73 -24.54 -4.63
N GLY A 334 30.55 -24.21 -3.63
CA GLY A 334 30.67 -22.88 -3.05
C GLY A 334 29.84 -22.71 -1.78
N ALA A 335 30.31 -21.83 -0.90
CA ALA A 335 29.56 -21.43 0.29
C ALA A 335 28.48 -20.42 -0.11
N HIS A 336 27.28 -20.62 0.44
CA HIS A 336 26.07 -19.85 0.14
C HIS A 336 25.47 -19.25 1.42
N MET A 337 24.72 -18.17 1.23
CA MET A 337 24.15 -17.39 2.33
C MET A 337 22.69 -17.05 2.08
N THR A 338 22.01 -16.61 3.13
CA THR A 338 20.72 -15.93 3.03
C THR A 338 20.89 -14.45 3.25
N ASP A 339 20.16 -13.66 2.47
CA ASP A 339 20.04 -12.22 2.61
C ASP A 339 19.43 -11.86 3.98
N ILE A 340 19.65 -10.64 4.49
CA ILE A 340 19.03 -10.17 5.74
C ILE A 340 17.50 -10.29 5.72
N ARG A 341 16.87 -10.23 4.52
CA ARG A 341 15.45 -10.55 4.30
C ARG A 341 15.10 -11.91 4.91
N ASP A 342 15.78 -12.97 4.50
CA ASP A 342 15.64 -14.31 5.09
C ASP A 342 16.54 -14.51 6.33
N GLY A 343 16.75 -13.43 7.09
CA GLY A 343 17.69 -13.39 8.21
C GLY A 343 17.24 -14.18 9.44
N VAL A 344 18.19 -14.36 10.35
CA VAL A 344 18.00 -14.99 11.66
C VAL A 344 18.22 -13.97 12.77
N LEU A 345 17.88 -14.35 14.01
CA LEU A 345 18.15 -13.54 15.20
C LEU A 345 19.30 -14.13 16.00
N PHE A 346 20.42 -13.42 16.06
CA PHE A 346 21.60 -13.87 16.77
C PHE A 346 22.39 -12.71 17.38
N ASP A 347 23.13 -12.97 18.47
CA ASP A 347 24.03 -11.98 19.07
C ASP A 347 25.34 -11.89 18.28
N MET A 348 25.27 -11.19 17.14
CA MET A 348 26.33 -11.10 16.14
C MET A 348 27.49 -10.20 16.56
N ASP A 349 27.27 -9.24 17.45
CA ASP A 349 28.31 -8.32 17.92
C ASP A 349 28.73 -8.56 19.37
N ASN A 350 28.35 -9.71 19.94
CA ASN A 350 28.62 -10.07 21.34
C ASN A 350 28.16 -8.97 22.32
N SER A 351 27.03 -8.34 22.00
CA SER A 351 26.40 -7.28 22.80
C SER A 351 25.52 -7.82 23.93
N GLY A 352 25.22 -9.12 23.92
CA GLY A 352 24.24 -9.75 24.80
C GLY A 352 22.79 -9.54 24.34
N THR A 353 22.58 -9.03 23.13
CA THR A 353 21.27 -8.77 22.54
C THR A 353 21.18 -9.38 21.14
N LEU A 354 19.98 -9.78 20.74
CA LEU A 354 19.74 -10.36 19.43
C LEU A 354 19.66 -9.28 18.36
N LYS A 355 20.32 -9.53 17.24
CA LYS A 355 20.26 -8.69 16.04
C LYS A 355 19.78 -9.54 14.88
N ARG A 356 18.95 -8.95 14.03
CA ARG A 356 18.61 -9.56 12.77
C ARG A 356 19.81 -9.48 11.85
N SER A 357 20.15 -10.57 11.19
CA SER A 357 21.32 -10.64 10.30
C SER A 357 21.06 -11.56 9.12
N GLY A 358 21.72 -11.29 7.99
CA GLY A 358 21.97 -12.33 6.98
C GLY A 358 22.70 -13.52 7.62
N TRP A 359 22.63 -14.69 6.99
CA TRP A 359 23.09 -15.94 7.60
C TRP A 359 23.71 -16.92 6.61
N ALA A 360 24.33 -17.98 7.11
CA ALA A 360 24.71 -19.12 6.27
C ALA A 360 23.45 -19.80 5.74
N ASP A 361 23.49 -20.33 4.52
CA ASP A 361 22.38 -21.19 4.06
C ASP A 361 22.37 -22.53 4.81
N ARG A 362 21.31 -23.32 4.60
CA ARG A 362 21.09 -24.59 5.33
C ARG A 362 22.13 -25.69 5.06
N ASN A 363 23.05 -25.48 4.11
CA ASN A 363 24.06 -26.46 3.72
C ASN A 363 25.50 -25.97 3.98
N THR A 364 25.65 -24.69 4.31
CA THR A 364 26.94 -24.04 4.57
C THR A 364 27.24 -24.11 6.06
N GLY A 365 28.48 -24.48 6.40
CA GLY A 365 28.90 -24.61 7.79
C GLY A 365 29.51 -23.32 8.34
N ILE A 366 29.20 -22.94 9.57
CA ILE A 366 29.88 -21.85 10.30
C ILE A 366 30.97 -22.45 11.19
N LEU A 367 32.21 -21.95 11.11
CA LEU A 367 33.28 -22.39 12.01
C LEU A 367 33.13 -21.76 13.39
N VAL A 368 33.02 -22.60 14.41
CA VAL A 368 32.74 -22.17 15.79
C VAL A 368 33.55 -22.94 16.82
N ILE A 369 33.60 -22.41 18.04
CA ILE A 369 34.11 -23.06 19.25
C ILE A 369 32.96 -23.46 20.17
N ASP A 370 32.93 -24.74 20.51
CA ASP A 370 32.10 -25.23 21.60
C ASP A 370 32.84 -25.06 22.93
N ASP A 371 32.31 -24.19 23.81
CA ASP A 371 32.82 -23.94 25.16
C ASP A 371 32.52 -25.10 26.15
N GLY A 372 31.97 -26.21 25.64
CA GLY A 372 31.52 -27.37 26.40
C GLY A 372 30.04 -27.30 26.75
N SER A 373 29.32 -26.24 26.37
CA SER A 373 27.87 -26.15 26.52
C SER A 373 27.08 -26.80 25.38
N SER A 374 27.76 -27.20 24.29
CA SER A 374 27.12 -27.70 23.07
C SER A 374 26.09 -26.73 22.49
N GLN A 375 26.32 -25.43 22.72
CA GLN A 375 25.51 -24.32 22.26
C GLN A 375 26.43 -23.18 21.80
N ILE A 376 26.02 -22.48 20.75
CA ILE A 376 26.70 -21.28 20.26
C ILE A 376 25.80 -20.10 20.61
N LYS A 377 26.26 -19.23 21.51
CA LYS A 377 25.43 -18.18 22.12
C LYS A 377 25.57 -16.84 21.41
N ASN A 378 26.78 -16.54 20.94
CA ASN A 378 27.12 -15.26 20.33
C ASN A 378 28.41 -15.34 19.50
N ALA A 379 28.75 -14.23 18.86
CA ALA A 379 29.93 -14.14 18.00
C ALA A 379 31.28 -14.34 18.70
N SER A 380 31.36 -14.34 20.03
CA SER A 380 32.63 -14.68 20.71
C SER A 380 33.05 -16.14 20.51
N GLN A 381 32.11 -17.01 20.15
CA GLN A 381 32.34 -18.40 19.78
C GLN A 381 32.53 -18.61 18.28
N MET A 382 32.46 -17.55 17.47
CA MET A 382 32.68 -17.59 16.03
C MET A 382 34.06 -17.02 15.71
N PHE A 383 34.71 -17.54 14.67
CA PHE A 383 35.93 -16.93 14.16
C PHE A 383 35.58 -15.66 13.39
N SER A 384 35.54 -14.54 14.11
CA SER A 384 35.27 -13.18 13.64
C SER A 384 36.13 -12.17 14.42
N GLU A 385 35.91 -10.87 14.24
CA GLU A 385 36.57 -9.84 15.06
C GLU A 385 36.27 -9.96 16.57
N TYR A 386 35.14 -10.58 16.96
CA TYR A 386 34.66 -10.72 18.34
C TYR A 386 35.14 -11.99 19.04
N TYR A 387 35.83 -12.89 18.32
CA TYR A 387 36.30 -14.18 18.82
C TYR A 387 37.01 -14.05 20.18
N GLY A 388 36.52 -14.77 21.19
CA GLY A 388 37.05 -14.74 22.57
C GLY A 388 37.10 -13.35 23.22
N GLY A 389 36.30 -12.40 22.74
CA GLY A 389 36.12 -11.05 23.27
C GLY A 389 35.13 -11.00 24.44
N LYS A 390 35.25 -9.98 25.30
CA LYS A 390 34.27 -9.74 26.36
C LYS A 390 32.95 -9.24 25.80
N ALA A 391 31.85 -9.70 26.38
CA ALA A 391 30.52 -9.22 26.04
C ALA A 391 30.39 -7.71 26.34
N GLY A 392 29.61 -7.04 25.50
CA GLY A 392 29.24 -5.64 25.69
C GLY A 392 28.30 -5.44 26.86
N ILE A 393 27.93 -4.18 27.10
CA ILE A 393 27.03 -3.78 28.20
C ILE A 393 25.90 -2.95 27.60
N ASN A 394 24.65 -3.23 28.02
CA ASN A 394 23.44 -2.52 27.59
C ASN A 394 23.25 -2.49 26.06
N GLY A 395 23.54 -3.59 25.37
CA GLY A 395 23.36 -3.70 23.92
C GLY A 395 24.44 -3.03 23.07
N ALA A 396 25.46 -2.40 23.68
CA ALA A 396 26.64 -1.98 22.96
C ALA A 396 27.46 -3.19 22.50
N ALA A 397 28.12 -3.08 21.35
CA ALA A 397 28.97 -4.14 20.82
C ALA A 397 30.07 -4.57 21.81
N GLY A 398 30.40 -5.86 21.80
CA GLY A 398 31.47 -6.44 22.59
C GLY A 398 32.87 -6.04 22.13
N GLU A 399 33.87 -6.59 22.80
CA GLU A 399 35.29 -6.32 22.52
C GLU A 399 35.74 -6.97 21.20
N LYS A 400 36.18 -6.14 20.24
CA LYS A 400 36.87 -6.61 19.02
C LYS A 400 38.34 -6.87 19.32
N LYS A 401 38.75 -8.14 19.35
CA LYS A 401 40.15 -8.54 19.60
C LYS A 401 40.95 -8.74 18.33
N PHE A 402 40.25 -9.03 17.23
CA PHE A 402 40.87 -9.35 15.96
C PHE A 402 40.40 -8.37 14.89
N LYS A 403 41.19 -8.27 13.82
CA LYS A 403 40.86 -7.44 12.67
C LYS A 403 39.75 -8.08 11.82
N ASP A 404 39.83 -9.40 11.68
CA ASP A 404 38.96 -10.21 10.84
C ASP A 404 38.98 -11.69 11.31
N GLY A 405 38.02 -12.49 10.81
CA GLY A 405 37.87 -13.90 11.17
C GLY A 405 39.08 -14.80 10.85
N PHE A 406 39.79 -14.54 9.74
CA PHE A 406 41.04 -15.27 9.44
C PHE A 406 42.18 -14.85 10.39
N GLY A 407 42.24 -13.59 10.82
CA GLY A 407 43.13 -13.13 11.87
C GLY A 407 42.86 -13.81 13.21
N ALA A 408 41.59 -14.05 13.54
CA ALA A 408 41.20 -14.86 14.70
C ALA A 408 41.68 -16.32 14.54
N LEU A 409 41.45 -16.95 13.39
CA LEU A 409 41.87 -18.33 13.14
C LEU A 409 43.39 -18.50 13.19
N ALA A 410 44.14 -17.57 12.59
CA ALA A 410 45.60 -17.56 12.61
C ALA A 410 46.18 -17.40 14.02
N SER A 411 45.41 -16.84 14.96
CA SER A 411 45.85 -16.71 16.35
C SER A 411 45.88 -18.05 17.10
N GLU A 412 45.17 -19.06 16.59
CA GLU A 412 45.08 -20.41 17.16
C GLU A 412 46.05 -21.42 16.52
N ASP A 413 46.80 -21.00 15.49
CA ASP A 413 47.88 -21.81 14.88
C ASP A 413 49.10 -21.80 15.81
N ALA A 414 49.11 -22.74 16.75
CA ALA A 414 50.08 -22.81 17.83
C ALA A 414 51.49 -23.16 17.32
N ASN A 415 51.55 -23.98 16.28
CA ASN A 415 52.80 -24.49 15.72
C ASN A 415 53.35 -23.61 14.57
N LYS A 416 52.54 -22.67 14.06
CA LYS A 416 52.84 -21.66 13.04
C LYS A 416 53.17 -22.22 11.65
N ASP A 417 52.61 -23.37 11.29
CA ASP A 417 52.81 -23.96 9.97
C ASP A 417 51.82 -23.43 8.91
N GLY A 418 50.90 -22.55 9.31
CA GLY A 418 49.94 -21.87 8.45
C GLY A 418 48.63 -22.63 8.28
N VAL A 419 48.40 -23.68 9.07
CA VAL A 419 47.13 -24.42 9.07
C VAL A 419 46.68 -24.73 10.49
N ILE A 420 45.38 -24.98 10.64
CA ILE A 420 44.82 -25.58 11.84
C ILE A 420 44.55 -27.04 11.56
N ASP A 421 45.19 -27.93 12.31
CA ASP A 421 44.96 -29.38 12.28
C ASP A 421 45.13 -30.04 13.67
N GLU A 422 45.16 -31.38 13.72
CA GLU A 422 45.25 -32.17 14.97
C GLU A 422 46.47 -31.85 15.85
N ARG A 423 47.48 -31.16 15.30
CA ARG A 423 48.67 -30.71 16.03
C ARG A 423 48.42 -29.44 16.84
N ASP A 424 47.30 -28.75 16.61
CA ASP A 424 46.93 -27.52 17.30
C ASP A 424 45.97 -27.81 18.47
N PRO A 425 46.21 -27.25 19.67
CA PRO A 425 45.37 -27.51 20.85
C PRO A 425 43.89 -27.17 20.67
N ILE A 426 43.56 -26.24 19.78
CA ILE A 426 42.19 -25.82 19.49
C ILE A 426 41.39 -26.90 18.73
N TRP A 427 42.05 -27.84 18.05
CA TRP A 427 41.43 -28.76 17.09
C TRP A 427 40.23 -29.52 17.65
N ASN A 428 40.34 -30.02 18.87
CA ASN A 428 39.28 -30.81 19.51
C ASN A 428 38.08 -29.97 19.98
N GLN A 429 38.25 -28.65 20.09
CA GLN A 429 37.19 -27.70 20.47
C GLN A 429 36.43 -27.16 19.25
N LEU A 430 37.04 -27.24 18.06
CA LEU A 430 36.40 -26.80 16.82
C LEU A 430 35.17 -27.63 16.50
N ARG A 431 34.13 -26.92 16.07
CA ARG A 431 32.92 -27.49 15.49
C ARG A 431 32.57 -26.73 14.23
N VAL A 432 31.75 -27.38 13.40
CA VAL A 432 31.06 -26.73 12.28
C VAL A 432 29.59 -26.77 12.62
N TRP A 433 28.99 -25.59 12.73
CA TRP A 433 27.56 -25.45 12.91
C TRP A 433 26.88 -25.35 11.55
N VAL A 434 26.07 -26.36 11.21
CA VAL A 434 25.21 -26.38 10.04
C VAL A 434 23.79 -26.15 10.53
N ASP A 435 23.34 -24.89 10.46
CA ASP A 435 22.01 -24.45 10.88
C ASP A 435 20.96 -24.90 9.85
N GLY A 436 20.51 -26.13 10.01
CA GLY A 436 19.60 -26.81 9.09
C GLY A 436 18.16 -26.34 9.27
N THR A 437 17.76 -25.95 10.48
CA THR A 437 16.45 -25.35 10.80
C THR A 437 16.39 -23.87 10.46
N HIS A 438 17.54 -23.21 10.32
CA HIS A 438 17.73 -21.81 9.94
C HIS A 438 17.17 -20.85 10.99
N ASP A 439 17.35 -21.18 12.27
CA ASP A 439 16.81 -20.43 13.41
C ASP A 439 17.86 -19.84 14.34
N ALA A 440 19.14 -19.98 13.97
CA ALA A 440 20.29 -19.55 14.75
C ALA A 440 20.34 -20.10 16.18
N LYS A 441 19.75 -21.27 16.41
CA LYS A 441 19.94 -22.07 17.62
C LYS A 441 20.62 -23.38 17.22
N VAL A 442 21.36 -23.94 18.16
CA VAL A 442 21.99 -25.24 17.92
C VAL A 442 20.97 -26.33 18.22
N ASP A 443 20.39 -26.89 17.15
CA ASP A 443 19.50 -28.05 17.24
C ASP A 443 20.27 -29.38 17.23
N ALA A 444 19.55 -30.45 17.56
CA ALA A 444 20.11 -31.81 17.59
C ALA A 444 20.67 -32.21 16.22
N GLY A 445 22.00 -32.39 16.15
CA GLY A 445 22.72 -32.84 14.96
C GLY A 445 23.28 -31.72 14.07
N GLU A 446 23.07 -30.46 14.43
CA GLU A 446 23.55 -29.29 13.68
C GLU A 446 25.00 -28.92 14.01
N LEU A 447 25.41 -29.13 15.26
CA LEU A 447 26.79 -28.90 15.68
C LEU A 447 27.62 -30.17 15.46
N LYS A 448 28.48 -30.15 14.44
CA LYS A 448 29.26 -31.30 14.00
C LYS A 448 30.74 -31.14 14.34
N THR A 449 31.40 -32.24 14.66
CA THR A 449 32.85 -32.29 14.79
C THR A 449 33.52 -32.28 13.42
N LEU A 450 34.77 -31.81 13.36
CA LEU A 450 35.57 -31.85 12.13
C LEU A 450 35.75 -33.28 11.63
N ALA A 451 35.95 -34.24 12.54
CA ALA A 451 36.11 -35.65 12.22
C ALA A 451 34.85 -36.27 11.59
N GLU A 452 33.65 -35.95 12.08
CA GLU A 452 32.38 -36.41 11.51
C GLU A 452 32.17 -35.93 10.07
N LEU A 453 32.66 -34.73 9.75
CA LEU A 453 32.61 -34.17 8.41
C LEU A 453 33.76 -34.64 7.51
N GLY A 454 34.78 -35.28 8.07
CA GLY A 454 36.00 -35.66 7.35
C GLY A 454 36.93 -34.47 7.05
N ILE A 455 36.84 -33.39 7.83
CA ILE A 455 37.72 -32.23 7.73
C ILE A 455 39.05 -32.54 8.42
N THR A 456 40.16 -32.35 7.71
CA THR A 456 41.50 -32.69 8.20
C THR A 456 42.42 -31.48 8.39
N GLN A 457 42.09 -30.34 7.79
CA GLN A 457 42.95 -29.15 7.82
C GLN A 457 42.17 -27.91 7.39
N ILE A 458 42.41 -26.77 8.04
CA ILE A 458 41.88 -25.45 7.64
C ILE A 458 43.05 -24.48 7.45
N ASN A 459 43.16 -23.82 6.30
CA ASN A 459 44.23 -22.87 6.04
C ASN A 459 43.94 -21.52 6.71
N VAL A 460 44.91 -20.99 7.47
CA VAL A 460 44.76 -19.70 8.15
C VAL A 460 45.03 -18.50 7.23
N ARG A 461 45.60 -18.75 6.05
CA ARG A 461 45.90 -17.73 5.05
C ARG A 461 44.71 -17.56 4.12
N ALA A 462 44.33 -16.31 3.91
CA ALA A 462 43.26 -15.93 3.01
C ALA A 462 43.73 -14.91 1.96
N SER A 463 42.97 -14.83 0.88
CA SER A 463 43.07 -13.79 -0.13
C SER A 463 41.88 -12.84 0.01
N ASN A 464 42.14 -11.53 -0.02
CA ASN A 464 41.07 -10.53 0.05
C ASN A 464 40.11 -10.67 -1.14
N LYS A 465 38.84 -10.41 -0.87
CA LYS A 465 37.74 -10.41 -1.84
C LYS A 465 36.98 -9.09 -1.76
N THR A 466 36.30 -8.76 -2.85
CA THR A 466 35.38 -7.62 -2.92
C THR A 466 34.21 -8.06 -3.78
N GLU A 467 33.49 -9.04 -3.25
CA GLU A 467 32.40 -9.73 -3.91
C GLU A 467 31.12 -9.57 -3.08
N VAL A 468 29.98 -9.43 -3.75
CA VAL A 468 28.68 -9.58 -3.12
C VAL A 468 28.09 -10.88 -3.63
N ARG A 469 27.74 -11.78 -2.70
CA ARG A 469 27.15 -13.09 -2.98
C ARG A 469 25.93 -13.25 -2.08
N ASP A 470 24.80 -13.65 -2.66
CA ASP A 470 23.55 -13.90 -1.95
C ASP A 470 23.13 -12.80 -0.96
N GLY A 471 23.28 -11.53 -1.37
CA GLY A 471 22.93 -10.36 -0.56
C GLY A 471 23.96 -9.94 0.51
N ASN A 472 25.06 -10.67 0.65
CA ASN A 472 26.09 -10.43 1.67
C ASN A 472 27.45 -10.16 1.04
N LYS A 473 28.35 -9.51 1.79
CA LYS A 473 29.67 -9.11 1.29
C LYS A 473 30.72 -10.13 1.69
N VAL A 474 31.44 -10.67 0.71
CA VAL A 474 32.57 -11.57 0.93
C VAL A 474 33.86 -10.74 0.96
N VAL A 475 34.55 -10.77 2.10
CA VAL A 475 35.74 -9.91 2.35
C VAL A 475 37.06 -10.66 2.19
N ALA A 476 37.06 -11.98 2.38
CA ALA A 476 38.22 -12.83 2.11
C ALA A 476 37.80 -14.27 1.80
N SER A 477 38.67 -14.99 1.10
CA SER A 477 38.52 -16.43 0.85
C SER A 477 39.81 -17.18 1.19
N GLY A 478 39.67 -18.31 1.88
CA GLY A 478 40.71 -19.29 2.15
C GLY A 478 40.31 -20.67 1.62
N ALA A 479 40.91 -21.72 2.18
CA ALA A 479 40.62 -23.09 1.79
C ALA A 479 40.76 -24.05 2.98
N PHE A 480 40.02 -25.15 2.93
CA PHE A 480 40.12 -26.25 3.88
C PHE A 480 40.11 -27.59 3.15
N THR A 481 40.53 -28.65 3.81
CA THR A 481 40.56 -30.01 3.27
C THR A 481 39.47 -30.85 3.94
N ILE A 482 38.58 -31.41 3.13
CA ILE A 482 37.49 -32.29 3.54
C ILE A 482 37.45 -33.52 2.65
N ASN A 483 37.49 -34.71 3.25
CA ASN A 483 37.52 -36.00 2.54
C ASN A 483 38.59 -36.06 1.44
N GLY A 484 39.76 -35.46 1.70
CA GLY A 484 40.90 -35.38 0.77
C GLY A 484 40.73 -34.40 -0.40
N LYS A 485 39.67 -33.58 -0.41
CA LYS A 485 39.44 -32.52 -1.40
C LYS A 485 39.60 -31.14 -0.76
N THR A 486 40.15 -30.20 -1.51
CA THR A 486 40.21 -28.80 -1.11
C THR A 486 38.90 -28.10 -1.45
N GLN A 487 38.30 -27.41 -0.48
CA GLN A 487 37.05 -26.64 -0.62
C GLN A 487 37.21 -25.22 -0.05
N GLU A 488 36.28 -24.33 -0.38
CA GLU A 488 36.34 -22.89 -0.05
C GLU A 488 36.01 -22.62 1.42
N VAL A 489 36.75 -21.67 2.02
CA VAL A 489 36.34 -20.99 3.27
C VAL A 489 36.15 -19.52 2.95
N LEU A 490 35.07 -18.90 3.41
CA LEU A 490 34.81 -17.47 3.24
C LEU A 490 34.82 -16.74 4.57
N ALA A 491 35.44 -15.56 4.62
CA ALA A 491 35.09 -14.56 5.61
C ALA A 491 33.97 -13.70 5.00
N VAL A 492 32.79 -13.76 5.61
CA VAL A 492 31.58 -13.10 5.11
C VAL A 492 31.16 -12.02 6.08
N ASP A 493 31.17 -10.79 5.59
CA ASP A 493 30.64 -9.62 6.28
C ASP A 493 29.11 -9.62 6.17
N PHE A 494 28.45 -10.24 7.14
CA PHE A 494 26.99 -10.35 7.19
C PHE A 494 26.36 -8.99 7.44
N LEU A 495 25.30 -8.71 6.67
CA LEU A 495 24.48 -7.53 6.87
C LEU A 495 23.60 -7.74 8.11
N GLY A 496 23.77 -6.92 9.15
CA GLY A 496 22.96 -6.96 10.37
C GLY A 496 22.26 -5.64 10.70
N ASP A 497 21.07 -5.75 11.30
CA ASP A 497 20.34 -4.58 11.80
C ASP A 497 21.09 -3.93 12.97
N PRO A 498 20.98 -2.61 13.13
CA PRO A 498 21.62 -1.89 14.23
C PRO A 498 20.80 -1.99 15.53
N VAL A 499 19.58 -2.52 15.44
CA VAL A 499 18.62 -2.62 16.54
C VAL A 499 18.96 -3.82 17.40
N SER A 500 19.16 -3.55 18.69
CA SER A 500 19.39 -4.57 19.72
C SER A 500 18.07 -5.05 20.29
N ASN A 501 17.84 -6.37 20.31
CA ASN A 501 16.58 -6.96 20.73
C ASN A 501 16.76 -7.85 21.96
N THR A 502 15.81 -7.78 22.88
CA THR A 502 15.67 -8.72 24.00
C THR A 502 14.28 -9.34 24.00
N LEU A 503 14.21 -10.62 24.34
CA LEU A 503 13.00 -11.42 24.28
C LEU A 503 12.72 -12.03 25.67
N SER A 504 11.48 -11.96 26.12
CA SER A 504 11.05 -12.62 27.37
C SER A 504 9.66 -13.21 27.21
N THR A 505 9.50 -14.48 27.57
CA THR A 505 8.19 -15.14 27.59
C THR A 505 7.25 -14.46 28.58
N GLU A 506 6.02 -14.18 28.15
CA GLU A 506 4.98 -13.55 28.96
C GLU A 506 3.63 -14.18 28.63
N GLY A 507 3.05 -14.94 29.57
CA GLY A 507 1.80 -15.65 29.33
C GLY A 507 1.90 -16.64 28.16
N ALA A 508 1.01 -16.50 27.17
CA ALA A 508 0.96 -17.30 25.95
C ALA A 508 1.76 -16.68 24.79
N GLY A 509 2.53 -15.62 25.04
CA GLY A 509 3.27 -14.90 24.03
C GLY A 509 4.70 -14.55 24.46
N THR A 510 5.33 -13.70 23.67
CA THR A 510 6.69 -13.21 23.90
C THR A 510 6.69 -11.69 23.88
N ARG A 511 7.23 -11.08 24.92
CA ARG A 511 7.58 -9.66 24.92
C ARG A 511 8.88 -9.45 24.15
N VAL A 512 8.85 -8.53 23.21
CA VAL A 512 10.02 -8.06 22.47
C VAL A 512 10.34 -6.65 22.96
N THR A 513 11.61 -6.37 23.25
CA THR A 513 12.10 -5.01 23.48
C THR A 513 13.21 -4.72 22.49
N SER A 514 13.02 -3.72 21.67
CA SER A 514 13.94 -3.30 20.61
C SER A 514 14.50 -1.92 20.95
N THR A 515 15.82 -1.80 20.95
CA THR A 515 16.52 -0.56 21.31
C THR A 515 17.56 -0.22 20.27
N HIS A 516 17.56 1.03 19.81
CA HIS A 516 18.64 1.61 19.03
C HIS A 516 18.90 3.04 19.50
N ASN A 517 20.14 3.33 19.91
CA ASN A 517 20.50 4.57 20.61
C ASN A 517 19.56 4.83 21.80
N ASP A 518 18.91 6.01 21.84
CA ASP A 518 18.00 6.41 22.91
C ASP A 518 16.54 6.03 22.65
N ILE A 519 16.24 5.34 21.55
CA ILE A 519 14.88 4.93 21.20
C ILE A 519 14.67 3.47 21.59
N THR A 520 13.61 3.21 22.35
CA THR A 520 13.19 1.88 22.77
C THR A 520 11.72 1.68 22.47
N THR A 521 11.39 0.58 21.82
CA THR A 521 10.03 0.14 21.53
C THR A 521 9.80 -1.24 22.13
N THR A 522 8.56 -1.52 22.54
CA THR A 522 8.19 -2.81 23.10
C THR A 522 7.02 -3.40 22.34
N ALA A 523 7.01 -4.72 22.20
CA ALA A 523 5.91 -5.45 21.60
C ALA A 523 5.49 -6.66 22.45
N TYR A 524 4.25 -7.09 22.26
CA TYR A 524 3.79 -8.41 22.66
C TYR A 524 3.42 -9.20 21.41
N ALA A 525 4.05 -10.36 21.21
CA ALA A 525 3.78 -11.27 20.12
C ALA A 525 3.12 -12.54 20.65
N SER A 526 1.86 -12.75 20.29
CA SER A 526 1.11 -13.91 20.74
C SER A 526 1.49 -15.18 19.97
N GLN A 527 1.37 -16.31 20.65
CA GLN A 527 1.44 -17.65 20.06
C GLN A 527 0.10 -18.39 20.24
N SER A 528 -0.96 -17.68 20.61
CA SER A 528 -2.29 -18.25 20.74
C SER A 528 -2.81 -18.76 19.40
N GLU A 529 -3.44 -19.94 19.42
CA GLU A 529 -4.16 -20.47 18.26
C GLU A 529 -5.66 -20.17 18.30
N THR A 530 -6.12 -19.51 19.36
CA THR A 530 -7.52 -19.16 19.62
C THR A 530 -7.71 -17.67 19.73
N ASP A 531 -8.92 -17.21 19.40
CA ASP A 531 -9.35 -15.81 19.50
C ASP A 531 -8.99 -15.18 20.85
N GLU A 532 -8.31 -14.04 20.82
CA GLU A 532 -7.96 -13.28 22.02
C GLU A 532 -8.16 -11.77 21.85
N THR A 533 -8.06 -11.04 22.97
CA THR A 533 -8.05 -9.58 22.97
C THR A 533 -6.73 -9.09 23.55
N LEU A 534 -5.90 -8.48 22.71
CA LEU A 534 -4.62 -7.91 23.07
C LEU A 534 -4.76 -6.40 23.20
N ASN A 535 -4.38 -5.86 24.36
CA ASN A 535 -4.41 -4.42 24.63
C ASN A 535 -3.03 -3.93 25.04
N ALA A 536 -2.46 -3.02 24.24
CA ALA A 536 -1.09 -2.55 24.39
C ALA A 536 -0.87 -1.83 25.73
N GLU A 537 -1.83 -1.02 26.19
CA GLU A 537 -1.76 -0.32 27.49
C GLU A 537 -1.81 -1.31 28.67
N GLN A 538 -2.66 -2.36 28.60
CA GLN A 538 -2.75 -3.38 29.65
C GLN A 538 -1.50 -4.28 29.69
N LEU A 539 -0.94 -4.59 28.53
CA LEU A 539 0.30 -5.36 28.39
C LEU A 539 1.54 -4.50 28.64
N GLY A 540 1.43 -3.17 28.75
CA GLY A 540 2.57 -2.27 28.90
C GLY A 540 3.56 -2.40 27.73
N VAL A 541 3.05 -2.50 26.52
CA VAL A 541 3.82 -2.56 25.26
C VAL A 541 3.39 -1.45 24.30
N SER A 542 4.22 -1.15 23.30
CA SER A 542 3.87 -0.22 22.23
C SER A 542 3.20 -0.90 21.05
N ASN A 543 3.56 -2.15 20.73
CA ASN A 543 3.15 -2.85 19.51
C ASN A 543 2.54 -4.22 19.84
N LEU A 544 1.64 -4.71 18.97
CA LEU A 544 0.93 -5.97 19.16
C LEU A 544 0.99 -6.85 17.90
N TYR A 545 1.19 -8.15 18.12
CA TYR A 545 1.15 -9.17 17.08
C TYR A 545 0.21 -10.28 17.53
N GLY A 546 -0.88 -10.46 16.78
CA GLY A 546 -1.87 -11.52 16.97
C GLY A 546 -1.31 -12.89 16.60
N GLY A 547 -2.04 -13.91 17.05
CA GLY A 547 -1.72 -15.31 16.81
C GLY A 547 -2.39 -15.81 15.53
N SER A 548 -2.98 -17.02 15.60
CA SER A 548 -3.76 -17.57 14.49
C SER A 548 -5.28 -17.49 14.68
N GLY A 549 -5.74 -16.92 15.80
CA GLY A 549 -7.15 -16.71 16.10
C GLY A 549 -7.73 -15.51 15.35
N ASN A 550 -9.03 -15.25 15.57
CA ASN A 550 -9.65 -13.98 15.18
C ASN A 550 -9.45 -12.98 16.33
N ASP A 551 -8.35 -12.25 16.29
CA ASP A 551 -7.89 -11.48 17.45
C ASP A 551 -8.41 -10.04 17.41
N THR A 552 -8.64 -9.45 18.59
CA THR A 552 -8.90 -8.02 18.75
C THR A 552 -7.64 -7.34 19.25
N LEU A 553 -7.03 -6.47 18.44
CA LEU A 553 -5.81 -5.73 18.74
C LEU A 553 -6.15 -4.28 19.08
N ILE A 554 -5.76 -3.82 20.27
CA ILE A 554 -6.04 -2.45 20.74
C ILE A 554 -4.72 -1.70 20.98
N ALA A 555 -4.54 -0.62 20.23
CA ALA A 555 -3.35 0.22 20.23
C ALA A 555 -3.10 0.98 21.55
N ALA A 556 -1.85 1.41 21.71
CA ALA A 556 -1.43 2.35 22.72
C ALA A 556 -1.83 3.78 22.31
N LYS A 557 -1.95 4.67 23.29
CA LYS A 557 -2.35 6.07 23.04
C LYS A 557 -1.38 6.86 22.17
N THR A 558 -0.12 6.45 22.11
CA THR A 558 0.97 7.14 21.40
C THR A 558 1.18 6.68 19.96
N GLY A 559 0.43 5.68 19.50
CA GLY A 559 0.65 4.99 18.23
C GLY A 559 1.23 3.59 18.45
N SER A 560 0.84 2.66 17.58
CA SER A 560 1.15 1.23 17.63
C SER A 560 1.22 0.60 16.25
N TRP A 561 2.09 -0.38 16.10
CA TRP A 561 1.97 -1.41 15.07
C TRP A 561 1.04 -2.51 15.58
N LEU A 562 -0.04 -2.78 14.85
CA LEU A 562 -0.99 -3.85 15.10
C LEU A 562 -0.93 -4.84 13.93
N VAL A 563 -0.44 -6.04 14.20
CA VAL A 563 -0.26 -7.09 13.18
C VAL A 563 -1.20 -8.25 13.47
N GLY A 564 -2.21 -8.46 12.63
CA GLY A 564 -3.27 -9.45 12.90
C GLY A 564 -2.77 -10.88 12.98
N GLY A 565 -1.77 -11.23 12.17
CA GLY A 565 -1.37 -12.63 12.02
C GLY A 565 -2.31 -13.36 11.06
N ALA A 566 -2.72 -14.58 11.41
CA ALA A 566 -3.75 -15.28 10.64
C ALA A 566 -5.16 -14.93 11.16
N GLY A 567 -6.19 -15.57 10.65
CA GLY A 567 -7.57 -15.30 11.05
C GLY A 567 -8.15 -14.00 10.48
N SER A 568 -9.36 -13.67 10.92
CA SER A 568 -10.07 -12.42 10.60
C SER A 568 -10.08 -11.53 11.83
N ASN A 569 -9.20 -10.55 11.88
CA ASN A 569 -8.91 -9.76 13.07
C ASN A 569 -9.74 -8.48 13.17
N THR A 570 -9.74 -7.88 14.35
CA THR A 570 -10.30 -6.55 14.63
C THR A 570 -9.20 -5.62 15.13
N TYR A 571 -9.10 -4.44 14.53
CA TYR A 571 -8.03 -3.47 14.79
C TYR A 571 -8.62 -2.18 15.36
N VAL A 572 -8.20 -1.83 16.57
CA VAL A 572 -8.65 -0.64 17.29
C VAL A 572 -7.44 0.26 17.56
N GLY A 573 -7.25 1.25 16.72
CA GLY A 573 -6.27 2.33 16.87
C GLY A 573 -6.57 3.25 18.05
N GLY A 574 -5.59 4.08 18.38
CA GLY A 574 -5.60 5.07 19.45
C GLY A 574 -5.61 6.50 18.91
N ALA A 575 -5.08 7.43 19.71
CA ALA A 575 -5.02 8.84 19.30
C ALA A 575 -3.73 9.21 18.53
N GLY A 576 -2.73 8.32 18.58
CA GLY A 576 -1.44 8.48 17.89
C GLY A 576 -1.49 7.89 16.48
N ASP A 577 -0.36 7.92 15.78
CA ASP A 577 -0.26 7.38 14.43
C ASP A 577 -0.06 5.86 14.51
N ASP A 578 -1.07 5.10 14.08
CA ASP A 578 -1.08 3.63 14.11
C ASP A 578 -0.77 3.01 12.75
N VAL A 579 -0.21 1.79 12.78
CA VAL A 579 0.07 0.98 11.59
C VAL A 579 -0.67 -0.35 11.71
N PHE A 580 -1.62 -0.59 10.82
CA PHE A 580 -2.40 -1.82 10.72
C PHE A 580 -1.82 -2.71 9.62
N VAL A 581 -1.28 -3.87 9.98
CA VAL A 581 -0.87 -4.88 9.02
C VAL A 581 -2.02 -5.88 8.86
N ILE A 582 -2.64 -5.83 7.68
CA ILE A 582 -3.91 -6.51 7.37
C ILE A 582 -3.75 -7.43 6.16
N SER A 583 -4.62 -8.41 6.05
CA SER A 583 -4.64 -9.40 4.98
C SER A 583 -6.02 -9.54 4.37
N ALA A 584 -6.13 -10.34 3.31
CA ALA A 584 -7.42 -10.64 2.70
C ALA A 584 -8.34 -11.54 3.55
N SER A 585 -7.88 -12.11 4.66
CA SER A 585 -8.78 -12.80 5.61
C SER A 585 -9.46 -11.85 6.58
N ASP A 586 -8.99 -10.59 6.69
CA ASP A 586 -9.58 -9.60 7.58
C ASP A 586 -10.77 -8.90 6.92
N ASP A 587 -11.86 -8.69 7.68
CA ASP A 587 -12.93 -7.78 7.26
C ASP A 587 -12.47 -6.33 7.48
N THR A 588 -12.30 -5.58 6.38
CA THR A 588 -11.81 -4.19 6.43
C THR A 588 -12.74 -3.24 7.19
N LYS A 589 -13.98 -3.65 7.50
CA LYS A 589 -14.90 -2.92 8.37
C LYS A 589 -14.51 -2.93 9.85
N ASN A 590 -13.64 -3.87 10.25
CA ASN A 590 -13.17 -4.02 11.62
C ASN A 590 -11.87 -3.22 11.89
N ILE A 591 -11.49 -2.33 10.97
CA ILE A 591 -10.33 -1.45 11.13
C ILE A 591 -10.83 -0.09 11.58
N HIS A 592 -10.30 0.40 12.71
CA HIS A 592 -10.71 1.67 13.30
C HIS A 592 -9.49 2.49 13.71
N GLY A 593 -9.16 3.53 12.96
CA GLY A 593 -8.02 4.42 13.24
C GLY A 593 -8.12 5.18 14.57
N ASN A 594 -9.28 5.78 14.85
CA ASN A 594 -9.59 6.52 16.09
C ASN A 594 -8.71 7.75 16.40
N GLY A 595 -7.84 8.20 15.50
CA GLY A 595 -7.01 9.37 15.69
C GLY A 595 -5.87 9.45 14.69
N GLY A 596 -4.84 10.26 15.00
CA GLY A 596 -3.58 10.23 14.26
C GLY A 596 -3.62 10.34 12.73
N HIS A 597 -2.51 9.90 12.14
CA HIS A 597 -2.29 9.68 10.72
C HIS A 597 -2.05 8.19 10.50
N ASP A 598 -3.13 7.42 10.49
CA ASP A 598 -3.02 5.96 10.49
C ASP A 598 -2.73 5.37 9.12
N THR A 599 -2.01 4.25 9.14
CA THR A 599 -1.54 3.52 7.96
C THR A 599 -2.12 2.12 7.92
N ALA A 600 -2.69 1.70 6.79
CA ALA A 600 -2.94 0.30 6.50
C ALA A 600 -1.89 -0.26 5.54
N ILE A 601 -1.38 -1.45 5.85
CA ILE A 601 -0.41 -2.19 5.06
C ILE A 601 -1.02 -3.54 4.72
N ILE A 602 -1.40 -3.74 3.46
CA ILE A 602 -2.03 -4.96 2.95
C ILE A 602 -0.97 -5.98 2.56
N VAL A 603 -1.07 -7.18 3.13
CA VAL A 603 -0.12 -8.28 2.92
C VAL A 603 -0.79 -9.50 2.27
N GLY A 604 0.04 -10.33 1.64
CA GLY A 604 -0.41 -11.51 0.89
C GLY A 604 -0.62 -11.25 -0.59
N ASN A 605 -1.24 -12.23 -1.27
CA ASN A 605 -1.39 -12.28 -2.73
C ASN A 605 -2.84 -12.27 -3.22
N GLN A 606 -3.79 -12.10 -2.31
CA GLN A 606 -5.19 -11.90 -2.63
C GLN A 606 -5.51 -10.42 -2.55
N GLY A 607 -6.41 -9.95 -3.42
CA GLY A 607 -6.84 -8.55 -3.42
C GLY A 607 -7.72 -8.21 -2.22
N VAL A 608 -7.59 -6.99 -1.72
CA VAL A 608 -8.38 -6.42 -0.62
C VAL A 608 -9.15 -5.20 -1.09
N GLU A 609 -10.41 -5.09 -0.64
CA GLU A 609 -11.21 -3.88 -0.78
C GLU A 609 -11.18 -3.07 0.52
N LEU A 610 -10.54 -1.90 0.47
CA LEU A 610 -10.32 -1.04 1.63
C LEU A 610 -10.96 0.34 1.42
N ASN A 611 -11.85 0.72 2.33
CA ASN A 611 -12.40 2.07 2.44
C ASN A 611 -11.73 2.82 3.60
N MET A 612 -10.79 3.70 3.26
CA MET A 612 -9.99 4.44 4.24
C MET A 612 -10.84 5.40 5.07
N GLY A 613 -11.86 6.03 4.49
CA GLY A 613 -12.74 6.95 5.18
C GLY A 613 -13.59 6.27 6.25
N GLN A 614 -14.05 5.04 5.98
CA GLN A 614 -14.74 4.23 6.98
C GLN A 614 -13.79 3.78 8.10
N ALA A 615 -12.57 3.40 7.75
CA ALA A 615 -11.54 2.98 8.69
C ALA A 615 -10.82 4.14 9.39
N SER A 616 -11.11 5.40 9.02
CA SER A 616 -10.40 6.61 9.47
C SER A 616 -8.88 6.61 9.20
N LEU A 617 -8.46 6.06 8.06
CA LEU A 617 -7.04 5.96 7.66
C LEU A 617 -6.57 7.17 6.86
N THR A 618 -5.27 7.47 6.95
CA THR A 618 -4.60 8.51 6.15
C THR A 618 -3.72 7.93 5.05
N ILE A 619 -3.11 6.76 5.30
CA ILE A 619 -2.17 6.09 4.40
C ILE A 619 -2.62 4.65 4.15
N ALA A 620 -2.49 4.17 2.91
CA ALA A 620 -2.71 2.77 2.58
C ALA A 620 -1.68 2.27 1.56
N GLU A 621 -1.09 1.10 1.81
CA GLU A 621 -0.22 0.39 0.88
C GLU A 621 -0.80 -0.99 0.52
N GLY A 622 -1.10 -1.20 -0.76
CA GLY A 622 -1.55 -2.46 -1.36
C GLY A 622 -0.45 -3.50 -1.52
N GLY A 623 -0.85 -4.77 -1.48
CA GLY A 623 0.02 -5.93 -1.49
C GLY A 623 0.36 -6.44 -2.90
N SER A 624 0.41 -7.76 -3.06
CA SER A 624 0.61 -8.40 -4.38
C SER A 624 -0.69 -8.83 -5.06
N GLY A 625 -1.82 -8.69 -4.37
CA GLY A 625 -3.15 -8.86 -4.94
C GLY A 625 -3.58 -7.66 -5.79
N ASN A 626 -4.70 -7.82 -6.50
CA ASN A 626 -5.37 -6.72 -7.19
C ASN A 626 -6.24 -5.99 -6.17
N ASP A 627 -5.71 -4.94 -5.55
CA ASP A 627 -6.38 -4.25 -4.45
C ASP A 627 -7.31 -3.15 -4.96
N THR A 628 -8.40 -2.90 -4.25
CA THR A 628 -9.27 -1.75 -4.47
C THR A 628 -9.20 -0.86 -3.24
N ILE A 629 -8.52 0.28 -3.34
CA ILE A 629 -8.31 1.19 -2.22
C ILE A 629 -9.02 2.51 -2.50
N ILE A 630 -9.98 2.85 -1.65
CA ILE A 630 -10.86 4.01 -1.77
C ILE A 630 -10.58 4.95 -0.62
N SER A 631 -10.26 6.21 -0.93
CA SER A 631 -10.07 7.27 0.06
C SER A 631 -11.31 7.41 0.94
N GLY A 632 -12.49 7.64 0.34
CA GLY A 632 -13.73 7.89 1.10
C GLY A 632 -13.66 9.11 2.02
N SER A 633 -12.59 9.91 1.94
CA SER A 633 -12.28 10.96 2.89
C SER A 633 -12.43 12.35 2.28
N VAL A 634 -12.72 13.33 3.13
CA VAL A 634 -12.62 14.75 2.78
C VAL A 634 -11.20 15.29 2.96
N ASN A 635 -10.36 14.54 3.65
CA ASN A 635 -8.96 14.86 3.84
C ASN A 635 -8.12 14.25 2.72
N GLY A 636 -6.95 14.84 2.49
CA GLY A 636 -5.97 14.27 1.55
C GLY A 636 -5.42 12.96 2.08
N VAL A 637 -5.36 11.95 1.23
CA VAL A 637 -4.81 10.62 1.56
C VAL A 637 -3.59 10.28 0.73
N PHE A 638 -2.83 9.28 1.18
CA PHE A 638 -1.69 8.72 0.49
C PHE A 638 -1.93 7.24 0.22
N ILE A 639 -2.08 6.88 -1.05
CA ILE A 639 -2.42 5.53 -1.46
C ILE A 639 -1.34 4.99 -2.38
N LYS A 640 -0.90 3.75 -2.13
CA LYS A 640 -0.03 2.98 -3.02
C LYS A 640 -0.68 1.64 -3.36
N GLY A 641 -0.79 1.26 -4.63
CA GLY A 641 -1.52 0.08 -5.08
C GLY A 641 -0.76 -1.24 -5.01
N GLY A 642 0.56 -1.22 -4.79
CA GLY A 642 1.36 -2.43 -4.63
C GLY A 642 1.88 -2.97 -5.96
N SER A 643 1.78 -4.29 -6.15
CA SER A 643 2.32 -4.96 -7.35
C SER A 643 1.29 -5.62 -8.28
N GLY A 644 0.05 -5.79 -7.81
CA GLY A 644 -1.05 -6.27 -8.62
C GLY A 644 -1.72 -5.16 -9.44
N ASN A 645 -2.70 -5.55 -10.26
CA ASN A 645 -3.51 -4.62 -11.06
C ASN A 645 -4.55 -3.96 -10.15
N SER A 646 -4.15 -2.86 -9.50
CA SER A 646 -4.94 -2.24 -8.43
C SER A 646 -5.84 -1.11 -8.94
N THR A 647 -6.95 -0.88 -8.23
CA THR A 647 -7.86 0.25 -8.45
C THR A 647 -7.75 1.23 -7.29
N LEU A 648 -7.30 2.45 -7.58
CA LEU A 648 -7.10 3.51 -6.58
C LEU A 648 -8.08 4.65 -6.81
N ILE A 649 -8.82 5.03 -5.78
CA ILE A 649 -9.85 6.09 -5.87
C ILE A 649 -9.58 7.17 -4.82
N GLY A 650 -9.20 8.36 -5.29
CA GLY A 650 -9.07 9.58 -4.50
C GLY A 650 -10.41 10.13 -4.02
N GLY A 651 -10.36 11.14 -3.17
CA GLY A 651 -11.50 11.75 -2.49
C GLY A 651 -11.62 13.26 -2.78
N MET A 652 -12.09 13.99 -1.77
CA MET A 652 -12.29 15.44 -1.86
C MET A 652 -11.05 16.24 -1.43
N GLY A 653 -10.13 15.59 -0.72
CA GLY A 653 -8.86 16.19 -0.30
C GLY A 653 -7.80 16.16 -1.39
N ASN A 654 -6.65 16.78 -1.12
CA ASN A 654 -5.51 16.69 -2.02
C ASN A 654 -4.81 15.35 -1.83
N ASP A 655 -4.87 14.49 -2.83
CA ASP A 655 -4.45 13.09 -2.69
C ASP A 655 -3.12 12.79 -3.40
N VAL A 656 -2.42 11.79 -2.90
CA VAL A 656 -1.27 11.18 -3.58
C VAL A 656 -1.61 9.74 -3.89
N LEU A 657 -1.64 9.40 -5.18
CA LEU A 657 -2.02 8.08 -5.68
C LEU A 657 -0.86 7.47 -6.45
N VAL A 658 -0.33 6.35 -5.96
CA VAL A 658 0.80 5.63 -6.57
C VAL A 658 0.31 4.25 -7.01
N GLY A 659 0.16 3.99 -8.31
CA GLY A 659 -0.33 2.68 -8.79
C GLY A 659 0.60 1.53 -8.38
N GLY A 660 1.89 1.68 -8.62
CA GLY A 660 2.91 0.68 -8.29
C GLY A 660 3.32 -0.10 -9.52
N SER A 661 3.45 -1.43 -9.43
CA SER A 661 3.53 -2.27 -10.63
C SER A 661 2.17 -2.87 -10.96
N GLY A 662 2.00 -3.45 -12.15
CA GLY A 662 0.70 -3.91 -12.63
C GLY A 662 0.05 -2.89 -13.55
N HIS A 663 -1.03 -3.29 -14.22
CA HIS A 663 -1.91 -2.43 -15.00
C HIS A 663 -2.99 -1.87 -14.09
N ASN A 664 -2.83 -0.62 -13.65
CA ASN A 664 -3.67 -0.01 -12.62
C ASN A 664 -4.79 0.83 -13.22
N THR A 665 -5.85 0.99 -12.44
CA THR A 665 -6.89 2.02 -12.67
C THR A 665 -6.81 3.06 -11.56
N ILE A 666 -6.49 4.30 -11.91
CA ILE A 666 -6.32 5.38 -10.93
C ILE A 666 -7.33 6.48 -11.22
N ILE A 667 -8.13 6.83 -10.21
CA ILE A 667 -9.14 7.87 -10.26
C ILE A 667 -8.80 8.93 -9.22
N GLY A 668 -8.47 10.14 -9.67
CA GLY A 668 -7.98 11.23 -8.83
C GLY A 668 -9.02 11.83 -7.88
N GLY A 669 -10.31 11.67 -8.16
CA GLY A 669 -11.38 12.24 -7.34
C GLY A 669 -11.61 13.73 -7.63
N SER A 670 -12.11 14.48 -6.66
CA SER A 670 -12.52 15.87 -6.85
C SER A 670 -11.50 16.89 -6.32
N GLY A 671 -10.69 16.51 -5.34
CA GLY A 671 -9.56 17.33 -4.89
C GLY A 671 -8.44 17.34 -5.94
N LYS A 672 -7.33 18.04 -5.69
CA LYS A 672 -6.16 17.93 -6.58
C LYS A 672 -5.41 16.65 -6.29
N SER A 673 -4.75 16.05 -7.28
CA SER A 673 -3.95 14.87 -7.01
C SER A 673 -2.55 14.91 -7.61
N VAL A 674 -1.64 14.22 -6.94
CA VAL A 674 -0.39 13.76 -7.52
C VAL A 674 -0.56 12.29 -7.84
N ILE A 675 -0.36 11.91 -9.10
CA ILE A 675 -0.56 10.55 -9.60
C ILE A 675 0.76 10.03 -10.17
N TYR A 676 1.24 8.89 -9.65
CA TYR A 676 2.35 8.12 -10.21
C TYR A 676 1.82 6.75 -10.59
N SER A 677 1.61 6.46 -11.87
CA SER A 677 0.86 5.26 -12.23
C SER A 677 1.71 3.99 -12.23
N GLY A 678 2.89 4.02 -12.85
CA GLY A 678 3.82 2.90 -12.77
C GLY A 678 4.59 2.65 -14.07
N PRO A 679 5.28 1.51 -14.19
CA PRO A 679 6.05 1.15 -15.38
C PRO A 679 5.25 0.34 -16.43
N GLN A 680 3.97 0.07 -16.20
CA GLN A 680 3.10 -0.72 -17.08
C GLN A 680 1.90 0.12 -17.53
N GLY A 681 1.24 -0.26 -18.63
CA GLY A 681 0.17 0.57 -19.20
C GLY A 681 -1.05 0.70 -18.28
N ASP A 682 -1.33 1.92 -17.83
CA ASP A 682 -2.33 2.24 -16.83
C ASP A 682 -3.54 2.98 -17.42
N THR A 683 -4.66 2.98 -16.69
CA THR A 683 -5.82 3.85 -16.97
C THR A 683 -5.93 4.91 -15.89
N ILE A 684 -5.79 6.17 -16.28
CA ILE A 684 -5.74 7.32 -15.38
C ILE A 684 -6.90 8.27 -15.69
N TYR A 685 -7.72 8.50 -14.67
CA TYR A 685 -8.71 9.57 -14.63
C TYR A 685 -8.19 10.63 -13.67
N ALA A 686 -7.75 11.76 -14.24
CA ALA A 686 -7.28 12.89 -13.47
C ALA A 686 -8.39 13.46 -12.58
N SER A 687 -7.99 14.19 -11.55
CA SER A 687 -8.90 14.78 -10.59
C SER A 687 -9.52 16.06 -11.13
N GLU A 688 -10.76 16.35 -10.73
CA GLU A 688 -11.48 17.56 -11.16
C GLU A 688 -10.76 18.86 -10.76
N GLY A 689 -10.03 18.87 -9.64
CA GLY A 689 -9.26 20.00 -9.16
C GLY A 689 -7.98 20.31 -9.96
N GLY A 690 -7.59 19.43 -10.87
CA GLY A 690 -6.32 19.44 -11.59
C GLY A 690 -5.28 18.51 -10.95
N SER A 691 -4.44 17.92 -11.80
CA SER A 691 -3.53 16.84 -11.42
C SER A 691 -2.10 17.06 -11.87
N ILE A 692 -1.16 16.56 -11.08
CA ILE A 692 0.22 16.31 -11.53
C ILE A 692 0.31 14.80 -11.80
N ILE A 693 0.52 14.41 -13.05
CA ILE A 693 0.46 13.02 -13.49
C ILE A 693 1.84 12.62 -14.02
N HIS A 694 2.40 11.56 -13.46
CA HIS A 694 3.55 10.83 -13.98
C HIS A 694 3.07 9.44 -14.39
N ALA A 695 2.77 9.26 -15.67
CA ALA A 695 2.26 8.01 -16.21
C ALA A 695 3.34 6.92 -16.30
N GLY A 696 4.62 7.33 -16.30
CA GLY A 696 5.73 6.40 -16.17
C GLY A 696 6.01 5.61 -17.44
N GLY A 697 5.55 4.37 -17.54
CA GLY A 697 5.89 3.48 -18.65
C GLY A 697 4.71 2.65 -19.14
N GLY A 698 4.68 2.32 -20.43
CA GLY A 698 3.70 1.40 -21.00
C GLY A 698 2.70 2.07 -21.95
N ASP A 699 1.60 1.37 -22.21
CA ASP A 699 0.52 1.86 -23.07
C ASP A 699 -0.58 2.52 -22.23
N ASP A 700 -0.47 3.82 -21.95
CA ASP A 700 -1.32 4.53 -20.99
C ASP A 700 -2.57 5.14 -21.62
N LYS A 701 -3.67 5.18 -20.86
CA LYS A 701 -4.88 5.94 -21.19
C LYS A 701 -5.11 7.00 -20.13
N ILE A 702 -5.00 8.27 -20.51
CA ILE A 702 -5.11 9.41 -19.59
C ILE A 702 -6.29 10.28 -19.99
N LEU A 703 -7.19 10.54 -19.05
CA LEU A 703 -8.28 11.51 -19.16
C LEU A 703 -8.05 12.64 -18.15
N GLY A 704 -7.79 13.87 -18.63
CA GLY A 704 -7.49 15.06 -17.81
C GLY A 704 -8.71 15.70 -17.14
N GLY A 705 -9.89 15.53 -17.73
CA GLY A 705 -11.11 16.14 -17.18
C GLY A 705 -11.08 17.68 -17.22
N PHE A 706 -11.78 18.35 -16.31
CA PHE A 706 -11.97 19.81 -16.37
C PHE A 706 -10.83 20.64 -15.73
N GLY A 707 -9.96 19.99 -14.96
CA GLY A 707 -8.90 20.63 -14.17
C GLY A 707 -7.72 21.08 -15.03
N ASP A 708 -6.87 21.92 -14.44
CA ASP A 708 -5.58 22.26 -15.02
C ASP A 708 -4.57 21.16 -14.68
N ASP A 709 -4.05 20.44 -15.68
CA ASP A 709 -3.14 19.32 -15.45
C ASP A 709 -1.69 19.57 -15.91
N VAL A 710 -0.76 18.91 -15.24
CA VAL A 710 0.62 18.72 -15.69
C VAL A 710 0.85 17.22 -15.87
N ILE A 711 1.05 16.79 -17.11
CA ILE A 711 1.12 15.38 -17.50
C ILE A 711 2.52 15.09 -18.05
N GLU A 712 3.28 14.26 -17.34
CA GLU A 712 4.48 13.60 -17.82
C GLU A 712 4.13 12.17 -18.23
N VAL A 713 4.12 11.92 -19.53
CA VAL A 713 3.67 10.64 -20.09
C VAL A 713 4.71 9.55 -19.93
N GLY A 714 5.99 9.93 -19.85
CA GLY A 714 7.09 8.98 -19.76
C GLY A 714 7.26 8.14 -21.03
N HIS A 715 7.63 6.87 -20.90
CA HIS A 715 8.05 5.99 -22.00
C HIS A 715 6.93 5.04 -22.46
N GLY A 716 6.65 4.98 -23.76
CA GLY A 716 5.65 4.07 -24.31
C GLY A 716 4.63 4.84 -25.16
N ASN A 717 3.54 4.19 -25.57
CA ASN A 717 2.47 4.89 -26.29
C ASN A 717 1.44 5.39 -25.28
N ALA A 718 0.89 6.58 -25.46
CA ALA A 718 -0.22 7.02 -24.62
C ALA A 718 -1.35 7.59 -25.46
N THR A 719 -2.58 7.36 -25.01
CA THR A 719 -3.76 8.07 -25.48
C THR A 719 -4.18 9.07 -24.41
N ILE A 720 -4.20 10.36 -24.78
CA ILE A 720 -4.48 11.45 -23.84
C ILE A 720 -5.69 12.20 -24.35
N ASP A 721 -6.71 12.29 -23.52
CA ASP A 721 -7.82 13.23 -23.68
C ASP A 721 -7.70 14.27 -22.58
N GLY A 722 -7.27 15.48 -22.93
CA GLY A 722 -7.14 16.57 -21.97
C GLY A 722 -8.47 17.18 -21.54
N ASP A 723 -9.57 16.89 -22.25
CA ASP A 723 -10.90 17.51 -22.07
C ASP A 723 -10.87 19.04 -21.84
N GLY A 724 -11.07 19.51 -20.61
CA GLY A 724 -11.11 20.91 -20.21
C GLY A 724 -9.76 21.46 -19.69
N GLY A 725 -9.81 22.62 -19.03
CA GLY A 725 -8.63 23.22 -18.40
C GLY A 725 -7.51 23.65 -19.35
N ILE A 726 -6.37 24.05 -18.77
CA ILE A 726 -5.10 24.27 -19.47
C ILE A 726 -4.14 23.17 -19.03
N ASN A 727 -3.82 22.28 -19.97
CA ASN A 727 -2.98 21.12 -19.70
C ASN A 727 -1.58 21.29 -20.31
N ILE A 728 -0.56 21.01 -19.51
CA ILE A 728 0.83 20.89 -19.99
C ILE A 728 1.14 19.41 -20.13
N VAL A 729 1.46 18.98 -21.35
CA VAL A 729 1.85 17.60 -21.63
C VAL A 729 3.32 17.54 -22.04
N SER A 730 4.10 16.74 -21.32
CA SER A 730 5.48 16.40 -21.64
C SER A 730 5.55 14.99 -22.21
N LEU A 731 6.07 14.89 -23.44
CA LEU A 731 6.17 13.65 -24.21
C LEU A 731 7.63 13.25 -24.38
N HIS A 732 7.92 11.94 -24.36
CA HIS A 732 9.25 11.41 -24.66
C HIS A 732 9.28 10.81 -26.07
N GLY A 733 10.26 11.19 -26.89
CA GLY A 733 10.38 10.74 -28.29
C GLY A 733 10.71 11.85 -29.28
N ASN A 734 10.84 11.52 -30.56
CA ASN A 734 11.02 12.48 -31.63
C ASN A 734 9.66 12.99 -32.13
N HIS A 735 9.65 14.17 -32.78
CA HIS A 735 8.42 14.77 -33.30
C HIS A 735 7.59 13.83 -34.21
N GLY A 736 8.25 12.96 -34.98
CA GLY A 736 7.58 12.01 -35.88
C GLY A 736 6.97 10.78 -35.19
N ASP A 737 7.26 10.58 -33.91
CA ASP A 737 6.71 9.48 -33.11
C ASP A 737 5.31 9.83 -32.57
N TYR A 738 4.95 11.12 -32.56
CA TYR A 738 3.64 11.63 -32.15
C TYR A 738 2.68 11.64 -33.35
N ARG A 739 1.50 11.02 -33.22
CA ARG A 739 0.48 10.93 -34.28
C ARG A 739 -0.82 11.58 -33.89
#